data_AF-A0AAE3VBV9-F1
#
_entry.id   AF-A0AAE3VBV9-F1
#
_cell.length_a   1.000
_cell.length_b   1.000
_cell.length_c   1.000
_cell.angle_alpha   90.00
_cell.angle_beta   90.00
_cell.angle_gamma   90.00
#
_symmetry.space_group_name_H-M   'P 1'
#
loop_
_entity.id
_entity.type
_entity.pdbx_description
1 polymer ?
#
loop_
_entity_poly.entity_id
_entity_poly.type
_entity_poly.pdbx_seq_one_letter_code
_entity_poly.pdbx_strand_id
1 'polypeptide(L)'
;MRIIPKRTKVRMELFKGIELPDVLVGAMGFGLSISFLVSNIPFAFVPALIISLITVLLIMPIEDDKGYLMLYYVLKYLGRQKVFKKRDGAGESGDRKKTAAFTIENITPFTGIRDIYIEYGTQYYATVIQIPSVEFRFFSEARQNALIDRCLGAILRMAAMGETIDLVKLDRPFIYDELVAAERQKAEELKEAYLNGMISEEELTVRVGIVNDRIAQINAMNFKEKIYRPMHYLMFIDKDRDLIREQALTAISMFEANGMQSRLLKEKELVVFLRYNYGSGFDEREAESLTPEEYLDWILPKRIEMRSRTVKYDDLITHTLRVRDYPLLVGNAWGAGFMNRLGTKVVVKMTPVERYKAIRQIDRSIDELREQRSNTGKTSRMMELDTHVDTLSEVLSLLQGENEVLFNVNTFVQVNDYEYSEQMARAGGRLKYRSPFKKTIRREMSEGGFKVTDLLLQQFEGYSSAQLSGYDAFQRYQRGIHSGSVAAAFPYVYKSLYDEGGIFIGHSGGVPVFINFFQRDKERVNSNTVIIGKSGSGKSYATKSILAQLAAENSRIFILDPENEYSRMAKELNGKVIDVGSAKQGRLNPFHIITGLSDDEKDAELGEKAAKMNSFTTHLQFLEEFYKQILPGISPDALEYLNNITIRMYEEKGIDNDADLSVLLPEDYPTFDDLYDKILNDFQLTSGEYSKNNLRILLNYISKFASGGRDSTLWNGKASISTKENFVVFDFQSLLANKNNTIANAQMLLVLKWLDNEIIKNRDYNIRYHASRKIVIVIDEAHVFIDQKYPIALDFMFQLAKRIRKYNGMQVVITQNIKDFVGTEELARKSTAIINASQYSFIFALAPNDMQDLVKLYENAGAINESEQEDIVNAGRGKAFVITTPTERSNVEIQAGNGIEELFTM
;
A
#
# COMPACT_ATOMS: atom_id res chain seq x y z
N MET A 1 -10.97 -1.38 25.61
CA MET A 1 -9.54 -1.58 25.96
C MET A 1 -9.39 -2.91 26.69
N ARG A 2 -8.23 -3.56 26.58
CA ARG A 2 -7.91 -4.83 27.27
C ARG A 2 -6.82 -4.63 28.30
N ILE A 3 -6.63 -5.63 29.15
CA ILE A 3 -5.81 -5.55 30.35
C ILE A 3 -4.59 -6.47 30.27
N ILE A 4 -3.41 -5.94 30.61
CA ILE A 4 -2.22 -6.75 30.87
C ILE A 4 -1.90 -6.66 32.37
N PRO A 5 -2.14 -7.71 33.15
CA PRO A 5 -1.95 -7.67 34.60
C PRO A 5 -0.49 -7.40 34.96
N LYS A 6 -0.22 -6.88 36.17
CA LYS A 6 1.14 -6.76 36.73
C LYS A 6 1.80 -8.14 36.94
N ARG A 7 3.09 -8.20 37.33
CA ARG A 7 3.84 -9.47 37.43
C ARG A 7 3.02 -10.52 38.17
N THR A 8 2.68 -11.61 37.48
CA THR A 8 1.87 -12.70 38.02
C THR A 8 2.72 -13.80 38.66
N LYS A 9 4.04 -13.83 38.43
CA LYS A 9 4.97 -14.75 39.10
C LYS A 9 5.55 -14.05 40.32
N VAL A 10 5.13 -14.50 41.49
CA VAL A 10 5.56 -13.98 42.78
C VAL A 10 6.86 -14.67 43.19
N ARG A 11 7.82 -13.88 43.68
CA ARG A 11 9.03 -14.40 44.33
C ARG A 11 8.73 -14.72 45.80
N MET A 12 9.16 -15.87 46.29
CA MET A 12 9.05 -16.18 47.72
C MET A 12 10.01 -15.29 48.52
N GLU A 13 9.47 -14.22 49.11
CA GLU A 13 10.18 -13.31 50.00
C GLU A 13 9.99 -13.77 51.45
N LEU A 14 11.07 -13.87 52.23
CA LEU A 14 11.00 -14.18 53.67
C LEU A 14 10.67 -12.95 54.49
N PHE A 15 11.10 -11.78 54.00
CA PHE A 15 10.83 -10.44 54.52
C PHE A 15 10.85 -9.48 53.33
N LYS A 16 10.22 -8.31 53.44
CA LYS A 16 10.05 -7.33 52.35
C LYS A 16 11.36 -7.10 51.57
N GLY A 17 11.41 -7.56 50.32
CA GLY A 17 12.56 -7.41 49.42
C GLY A 17 13.78 -8.29 49.75
N ILE A 18 13.63 -9.31 50.62
CA ILE A 18 14.67 -10.26 51.02
C ILE A 18 14.23 -11.69 50.67
N GLU A 19 14.91 -12.28 49.68
CA GLU A 19 14.72 -13.66 49.26
C GLU A 19 15.57 -14.63 50.11
N LEU A 20 15.27 -15.93 50.09
CA LEU A 20 16.07 -16.95 50.78
C LEU A 20 17.57 -16.92 50.42
N PRO A 21 17.99 -16.70 49.16
CA PRO A 21 19.39 -16.51 48.81
C PRO A 21 20.01 -15.25 49.42
N ASP A 22 19.24 -14.17 49.62
CA ASP A 22 19.72 -12.93 50.23
C ASP A 22 20.15 -13.18 51.69
N VAL A 23 19.38 -14.01 52.42
CA VAL A 23 19.70 -14.41 53.79
C VAL A 23 21.00 -15.20 53.86
N LEU A 24 21.25 -16.09 52.89
CA LEU A 24 22.49 -16.87 52.82
C LEU A 24 23.70 -15.98 52.49
N VAL A 25 23.56 -15.08 51.52
CA VAL A 25 24.61 -14.10 51.16
C VAL A 25 24.92 -13.18 52.34
N GLY A 26 23.88 -12.71 53.04
CA GLY A 26 24.01 -11.89 54.24
C GLY A 26 24.69 -12.63 55.38
N ALA A 27 24.31 -13.89 55.64
CA ALA A 27 24.91 -14.72 56.68
C ALA A 27 26.40 -15.01 56.40
N MET A 28 26.76 -15.31 55.14
CA MET A 28 28.16 -15.49 54.74
C MET A 28 28.98 -14.21 54.90
N GLY A 29 28.45 -13.07 54.42
CA GLY A 29 29.13 -11.78 54.55
C GLY A 29 29.32 -11.36 56.00
N PHE A 30 28.31 -11.54 56.85
CA PHE A 30 28.39 -11.25 58.28
C PHE A 30 29.36 -12.19 59.00
N GLY A 31 29.35 -13.48 58.67
CA GLY A 31 30.31 -14.46 59.21
C GLY A 31 31.76 -14.14 58.84
N LEU A 32 32.01 -13.71 57.60
CA LEU A 32 33.33 -13.24 57.15
C LEU A 32 33.76 -11.98 57.91
N SER A 33 32.87 -10.99 58.06
CA SER A 33 33.17 -9.77 58.82
C SER A 33 33.52 -10.06 60.29
N ILE A 34 32.79 -10.98 60.95
CA ILE A 34 33.11 -11.41 62.32
C ILE A 34 34.45 -12.14 62.37
N SER A 35 34.73 -13.01 61.41
CA SER A 35 36.00 -13.75 61.36
C SER A 35 37.21 -12.80 61.27
N PHE A 36 37.10 -11.70 60.52
CA PHE A 36 38.13 -10.66 60.51
C PHE A 36 38.22 -9.93 61.85
N LEU A 37 37.10 -9.53 62.46
CA LEU A 37 37.09 -8.85 63.77
C LEU A 37 37.71 -9.69 64.91
N VAL A 38 37.63 -11.02 64.83
CA VAL A 38 38.22 -11.96 65.81
C VAL A 38 39.66 -12.36 65.47
N SER A 39 40.17 -11.98 64.28
CA SER A 39 41.52 -12.32 63.85
C SER A 39 42.59 -11.43 64.50
N ASN A 40 43.80 -11.97 64.69
CA ASN A 40 44.98 -11.22 65.19
C ASN A 40 45.63 -10.30 64.13
N ILE A 41 44.90 -9.93 63.08
CA ILE A 41 45.43 -9.07 62.01
C ILE A 41 45.38 -7.60 62.48
N PRO A 42 46.49 -6.84 62.42
CA PRO A 42 46.48 -5.43 62.75
C PRO A 42 45.53 -4.66 61.82
N PHE A 43 44.73 -3.74 62.39
CA PHE A 43 43.67 -2.99 61.69
C PHE A 43 42.53 -3.84 61.10
N ALA A 44 42.26 -5.03 61.65
CA ALA A 44 41.19 -5.93 61.21
C ALA A 44 39.77 -5.31 61.09
N PHE A 45 39.49 -4.19 61.77
CA PHE A 45 38.23 -3.45 61.62
C PHE A 45 38.03 -2.88 60.21
N VAL A 46 39.11 -2.50 59.51
CA VAL A 46 39.06 -1.93 58.15
C VAL A 46 38.56 -2.96 57.13
N PRO A 47 39.18 -4.16 56.98
CA PRO A 47 38.66 -5.19 56.07
C PRO A 47 37.27 -5.69 56.47
N ALA A 48 36.94 -5.78 57.77
CA ALA A 48 35.60 -6.15 58.23
C ALA A 48 34.52 -5.13 57.82
N LEU A 49 34.83 -3.83 57.88
CA LEU A 49 33.95 -2.76 57.41
C LEU A 49 33.76 -2.82 55.88
N ILE A 50 34.86 -3.06 55.13
CA ILE A 50 34.82 -3.20 53.67
C ILE A 50 33.94 -4.40 53.25
N ILE A 51 34.12 -5.56 53.88
CA ILE A 51 33.33 -6.78 53.60
C ILE A 51 31.85 -6.54 53.92
N SER A 52 31.55 -5.86 55.01
CA SER A 52 30.18 -5.51 55.37
C SER A 52 29.54 -4.58 54.33
N LEU A 53 30.27 -3.56 53.87
CA LEU A 53 29.80 -2.65 52.82
C LEU A 53 29.57 -3.38 51.48
N ILE A 54 30.48 -4.28 51.09
CA ILE A 54 30.34 -5.11 49.89
C ILE A 54 29.13 -6.04 50.02
N THR A 55 28.90 -6.65 51.18
CA THR A 55 27.76 -7.53 51.43
C THR A 55 26.44 -6.77 51.28
N VAL A 56 26.36 -5.55 51.81
CA VAL A 56 25.19 -4.67 51.62
C VAL A 56 24.99 -4.35 50.14
N LEU A 57 26.05 -3.99 49.41
CA LEU A 57 25.99 -3.73 47.97
C LEU A 57 25.55 -4.97 47.16
N LEU A 58 25.92 -6.18 47.59
CA LEU A 58 25.53 -7.43 46.92
C LEU A 58 24.04 -7.76 47.09
N ILE A 59 23.45 -7.41 48.23
CA ILE A 59 22.02 -7.66 48.53
C ILE A 59 21.13 -6.52 48.03
N MET A 60 21.71 -5.34 47.80
CA MET A 60 20.97 -4.21 47.23
C MET A 60 20.50 -4.55 45.80
N PRO A 61 19.21 -4.32 45.48
CA PRO A 61 18.70 -4.52 44.13
C PRO A 61 19.27 -3.46 43.18
N ILE A 62 19.79 -3.90 42.03
CA ILE A 62 20.22 -3.07 40.91
C ILE A 62 19.28 -3.41 39.74
N GLU A 63 18.37 -2.49 39.42
CA GLU A 63 17.24 -2.73 38.51
C GLU A 63 16.31 -3.88 38.97
N ASP A 64 16.39 -5.06 38.35
CA ASP A 64 15.54 -6.24 38.64
C ASP A 64 16.26 -7.35 39.42
N ASP A 65 17.59 -7.28 39.45
CA ASP A 65 18.47 -8.33 39.96
C ASP A 65 19.29 -7.81 41.14
N LYS A 66 19.66 -8.70 42.04
CA LYS A 66 20.49 -8.38 43.20
C LYS A 66 21.96 -8.17 42.78
N GLY A 67 22.71 -7.37 43.51
CA GLY A 67 24.13 -7.14 43.24
C GLY A 67 24.98 -8.42 43.12
N TYR A 68 24.66 -9.49 43.86
CA TYR A 68 25.34 -10.78 43.72
C TYR A 68 25.02 -11.50 42.40
N LEU A 69 23.84 -11.32 41.82
CA LEU A 69 23.53 -11.85 40.48
C LEU A 69 24.37 -11.16 39.42
N MET A 70 24.61 -9.85 39.56
CA MET A 70 25.53 -9.13 38.68
C MET A 70 26.95 -9.67 38.78
N LEU A 71 27.45 -9.95 40.00
CA LEU A 71 28.76 -10.59 40.18
C LEU A 71 28.79 -11.99 39.55
N TYR A 72 27.73 -12.79 39.73
CA TYR A 72 27.59 -14.08 39.07
C TYR A 72 27.62 -13.96 37.55
N TYR A 73 26.92 -12.99 36.96
CA TYR A 73 26.96 -12.75 35.51
C TYR A 73 28.36 -12.33 35.03
N VAL A 74 29.09 -11.52 35.79
CA VAL A 74 30.49 -11.19 35.50
C VAL A 74 31.34 -12.45 35.46
N LEU A 75 31.30 -13.27 36.51
CA LEU A 75 32.09 -14.51 36.60
C LEU A 75 31.72 -15.49 35.47
N LYS A 76 30.41 -15.67 35.23
CA LYS A 76 29.88 -16.52 34.17
C LYS A 76 30.30 -16.04 32.78
N TYR A 77 30.28 -14.73 32.53
CA TYR A 77 30.72 -14.14 31.26
C TYR A 77 32.23 -14.23 31.06
N LEU A 78 33.03 -14.11 32.12
CA LEU A 78 34.48 -14.28 32.06
C LEU A 78 34.87 -15.73 31.75
N GLY A 79 34.14 -16.71 32.30
CA GLY A 79 34.38 -18.13 32.08
C GLY A 79 33.86 -18.70 30.75
N ARG A 80 33.06 -17.94 29.98
CA ARG A 80 32.50 -18.39 28.70
C ARG A 80 33.32 -17.95 27.50
N GLN A 81 33.36 -18.80 26.48
CA GLN A 81 33.97 -18.47 25.20
C GLN A 81 33.10 -17.47 24.43
N LYS A 82 33.73 -16.40 23.94
CA LYS A 82 33.05 -15.24 23.36
C LYS A 82 32.99 -15.26 21.84
N VAL A 83 33.81 -16.08 21.17
CA VAL A 83 33.93 -16.11 19.72
C VAL A 83 33.71 -17.53 19.21
N PHE A 84 32.79 -17.66 18.28
CA PHE A 84 32.42 -18.90 17.60
C PHE A 84 32.65 -18.70 16.10
N LYS A 85 33.24 -19.70 15.46
CA LYS A 85 33.47 -19.72 14.01
C LYS A 85 32.78 -20.94 13.40
N LYS A 86 32.33 -20.79 12.18
CA LYS A 86 31.79 -21.89 11.38
C LYS A 86 32.88 -22.92 11.10
N ARG A 87 32.50 -24.19 10.93
CA ARG A 87 33.45 -25.25 10.58
C ARG A 87 33.82 -25.13 9.09
N ASP A 88 35.11 -25.05 8.78
CA ASP A 88 35.57 -25.04 7.38
C ASP A 88 35.30 -26.40 6.73
N GLY A 89 34.67 -26.40 5.55
CA GLY A 89 34.37 -27.58 4.75
C GLY A 89 35.64 -28.33 4.30
N ALA A 90 35.49 -29.64 4.08
CA ALA A 90 36.55 -30.63 3.86
C ALA A 90 37.68 -30.18 2.92
N GLY A 91 38.91 -30.12 3.44
CA GLY A 91 40.09 -29.92 2.61
C GLY A 91 41.37 -29.48 3.32
N GLU A 92 41.74 -30.04 4.48
CA GLU A 92 43.14 -30.04 4.90
C GLU A 92 43.39 -31.13 5.95
N SER A 93 44.16 -32.12 5.53
CA SER A 93 44.57 -33.25 6.36
C SER A 93 45.75 -32.83 7.23
N GLY A 94 45.66 -33.15 8.52
CA GLY A 94 46.81 -33.11 9.41
C GLY A 94 46.78 -31.96 10.40
N ASP A 95 46.50 -32.34 11.65
CA ASP A 95 47.01 -31.64 12.83
C ASP A 95 46.19 -30.46 13.38
N ARG A 96 44.93 -30.72 13.77
CA ARG A 96 44.20 -29.88 14.75
C ARG A 96 42.97 -30.56 15.38
N LYS A 97 43.17 -31.73 16.01
CA LYS A 97 42.14 -32.44 16.82
C LYS A 97 41.71 -31.69 18.11
N LYS A 98 42.23 -30.48 18.40
CA LYS A 98 41.82 -29.65 19.56
C LYS A 98 40.87 -28.48 19.22
N THR A 99 40.59 -28.22 17.94
CA THR A 99 39.74 -27.08 17.50
C THR A 99 38.28 -27.44 17.27
N ALA A 100 37.87 -28.70 17.52
CA ALA A 100 36.53 -29.22 17.23
C ALA A 100 35.44 -28.84 18.26
N ALA A 101 35.78 -28.28 19.42
CA ALA A 101 34.84 -28.15 20.53
C ALA A 101 33.92 -26.91 20.48
N PHE A 102 34.22 -25.90 19.66
CA PHE A 102 33.59 -24.57 19.78
C PHE A 102 33.23 -23.96 18.44
N THR A 103 32.28 -24.59 17.75
CA THR A 103 31.77 -24.14 16.46
C THR A 103 30.39 -23.48 16.58
N ILE A 104 29.94 -22.78 15.54
CA ILE A 104 28.63 -22.08 15.54
C ILE A 104 27.47 -23.07 15.61
N GLU A 105 27.64 -24.26 15.04
CA GLU A 105 26.65 -25.34 15.05
C GLU A 105 26.33 -25.77 16.49
N ASN A 106 27.27 -25.65 17.43
CA ASN A 106 27.04 -25.99 18.85
C ASN A 106 26.14 -25.00 19.61
N ILE A 107 26.00 -23.77 19.10
CA ILE A 107 25.16 -22.73 19.71
C ILE A 107 23.90 -22.44 18.88
N THR A 108 23.76 -23.10 17.73
CA THR A 108 22.59 -22.99 16.86
C THR A 108 21.50 -23.93 17.38
N PRO A 109 20.24 -23.47 17.53
CA PRO A 109 19.20 -24.30 18.11
C PRO A 109 18.64 -25.36 17.17
N PHE A 110 18.59 -25.09 15.85
CA PHE A 110 18.05 -26.01 14.85
C PHE A 110 19.15 -26.88 14.23
N THR A 111 18.79 -28.10 13.84
CA THR A 111 19.68 -29.10 13.24
C THR A 111 19.45 -29.30 11.75
N GLY A 112 18.28 -28.93 11.23
CA GLY A 112 17.93 -29.10 9.83
C GLY A 112 16.52 -28.62 9.49
N ILE A 113 16.18 -28.68 8.22
CA ILE A 113 14.84 -28.41 7.68
C ILE A 113 14.40 -29.62 6.86
N ARG A 114 13.14 -30.03 7.03
CA ARG A 114 12.54 -31.11 6.23
C ARG A 114 11.09 -30.77 5.90
N ASP A 115 10.78 -30.66 4.61
CA ASP A 115 9.45 -30.28 4.12
C ASP A 115 8.96 -28.95 4.74
N ILE A 116 8.00 -29.00 5.66
CA ILE A 116 7.44 -27.82 6.36
C ILE A 116 7.99 -27.63 7.78
N TYR A 117 8.91 -28.50 8.21
CA TYR A 117 9.37 -28.55 9.59
C TYR A 117 10.80 -28.05 9.75
N ILE A 118 11.02 -27.23 10.78
CA ILE A 118 12.34 -26.96 11.35
C ILE A 118 12.59 -28.01 12.43
N GLU A 119 13.71 -28.72 12.34
CA GLU A 119 14.09 -29.77 13.29
C GLU A 119 15.04 -29.22 14.35
N TYR A 120 14.77 -29.50 15.62
CA TYR A 120 15.62 -29.15 16.76
C TYR A 120 16.20 -30.44 17.37
N GLY A 121 16.92 -31.19 16.54
CA GLY A 121 17.36 -32.55 16.83
C GLY A 121 16.17 -33.51 16.96
N THR A 122 16.21 -34.39 17.97
CA THR A 122 15.10 -35.32 18.27
C THR A 122 14.14 -34.77 19.34
N GLN A 123 14.27 -33.50 19.73
CA GLN A 123 13.56 -32.96 20.89
C GLN A 123 12.16 -32.45 20.55
N TYR A 124 12.05 -31.63 19.51
CA TYR A 124 10.81 -30.99 19.06
C TYR A 124 10.98 -30.43 17.64
N TYR A 125 9.86 -29.98 17.05
CA TYR A 125 9.75 -29.46 15.69
C TYR A 125 9.06 -28.10 15.72
N ALA A 126 9.25 -27.31 14.65
CA ALA A 126 8.46 -26.11 14.44
C ALA A 126 7.94 -25.99 13.02
N THR A 127 6.74 -25.44 12.90
CA THR A 127 6.09 -25.09 11.64
C THR A 127 5.84 -23.59 11.62
N VAL A 128 6.04 -22.94 10.46
CA VAL A 128 5.98 -21.48 10.34
C VAL A 128 4.94 -21.05 9.30
N ILE A 129 4.08 -20.12 9.69
CA ILE A 129 3.12 -19.46 8.81
C ILE A 129 3.56 -18.01 8.64
N GLN A 130 3.58 -17.54 7.40
CA GLN A 130 3.69 -16.11 7.11
C GLN A 130 2.29 -15.49 7.08
N ILE A 131 2.13 -14.38 7.80
CA ILE A 131 0.87 -13.65 7.91
C ILE A 131 0.98 -12.34 7.12
N PRO A 132 0.04 -12.06 6.20
CA PRO A 132 0.03 -10.81 5.46
C PRO A 132 -0.40 -9.66 6.37
N SER A 133 0.01 -8.46 6.00
CA SER A 133 -0.42 -7.25 6.69
C SER A 133 -1.79 -6.78 6.18
N VAL A 134 -2.55 -6.11 7.05
CA VAL A 134 -3.87 -5.54 6.76
C VAL A 134 -3.94 -4.08 7.18
N GLU A 135 -4.80 -3.33 6.50
CA GLU A 135 -5.09 -1.96 6.90
C GLU A 135 -6.13 -1.97 8.03
N PHE A 136 -5.60 -1.96 9.25
CA PHE A 136 -6.39 -2.10 10.47
C PHE A 136 -6.97 -0.77 10.96
N ARG A 137 -6.36 0.37 10.58
CA ARG A 137 -6.69 1.69 11.13
C ARG A 137 -8.09 2.15 10.75
N PHE A 138 -8.55 1.83 9.54
CA PHE A 138 -9.84 2.28 9.01
C PHE A 138 -11.03 1.41 9.43
N PHE A 139 -10.80 0.29 10.10
CA PHE A 139 -11.89 -0.56 10.58
C PHE A 139 -12.58 0.06 11.80
N SER A 140 -13.91 -0.06 11.87
CA SER A 140 -14.65 0.27 13.09
C SER A 140 -14.15 -0.58 14.27
N GLU A 141 -14.25 -0.06 15.49
CA GLU A 141 -13.77 -0.77 16.69
C GLU A 141 -14.41 -2.18 16.81
N ALA A 142 -15.68 -2.32 16.45
CA ALA A 142 -16.38 -3.61 16.41
C ALA A 142 -15.74 -4.59 15.41
N ARG A 143 -15.42 -4.12 14.19
CA ARG A 143 -14.75 -4.94 13.16
C ARG A 143 -13.32 -5.30 13.58
N GLN A 144 -12.59 -4.36 14.17
CA GLN A 144 -11.25 -4.59 14.72
C GLN A 144 -11.27 -5.68 15.80
N ASN A 145 -12.20 -5.58 16.77
CA ASN A 145 -12.35 -6.57 17.84
C ASN A 145 -12.71 -7.95 17.28
N ALA A 146 -13.62 -8.01 16.31
CA ALA A 146 -13.99 -9.26 15.65
C ALA A 146 -12.80 -9.90 14.91
N LEU A 147 -12.00 -9.10 14.21
CA LEU A 147 -10.82 -9.58 13.49
C LEU A 147 -9.77 -10.15 14.45
N ILE A 148 -9.45 -9.43 15.52
CA ILE A 148 -8.49 -9.86 16.55
C ILE A 148 -8.93 -11.18 17.17
N ASP A 149 -10.20 -11.26 17.59
CA ASP A 149 -10.71 -12.40 18.32
C ASP A 149 -10.90 -13.64 17.44
N ARG A 150 -11.42 -13.48 16.21
CA ARG A 150 -11.64 -14.59 15.27
C ARG A 150 -10.36 -15.12 14.64
N CYS A 151 -9.30 -14.31 14.59
CA CYS A 151 -8.00 -14.74 14.05
C CYS A 151 -7.07 -15.15 15.19
N LEU A 152 -6.26 -14.23 15.71
CA LEU A 152 -5.21 -14.55 16.66
C LEU A 152 -5.78 -15.02 18.02
N GLY A 153 -6.91 -14.49 18.46
CA GLY A 153 -7.58 -14.93 19.69
C GLY A 153 -8.00 -16.39 19.64
N ALA A 154 -8.69 -16.80 18.57
CA ALA A 154 -9.12 -18.17 18.34
C ALA A 154 -7.93 -19.13 18.23
N ILE A 155 -6.89 -18.75 17.48
CA ILE A 155 -5.67 -19.55 17.33
C ILE A 155 -4.98 -19.79 18.68
N LEU A 156 -4.83 -18.74 19.50
CA LEU A 156 -4.24 -18.89 20.83
C LEU A 156 -5.09 -19.77 21.75
N ARG A 157 -6.42 -19.74 21.65
CA ARG A 157 -7.30 -20.62 22.46
C ARG A 157 -7.23 -22.09 22.04
N MET A 158 -6.78 -22.39 20.82
CA MET A 158 -6.52 -23.76 20.36
C MET A 158 -5.20 -24.36 20.88
N ALA A 159 -4.40 -23.56 21.59
CA ALA A 159 -3.06 -23.96 22.00
C ALA A 159 -3.09 -25.17 22.95
N ALA A 160 -2.34 -26.22 22.62
CA ALA A 160 -2.21 -27.41 23.44
C ALA A 160 -1.25 -27.19 24.62
N MET A 161 -1.35 -28.04 25.65
CA MET A 161 -0.47 -27.93 26.81
C MET A 161 0.93 -28.45 26.48
N GLY A 162 1.96 -27.62 26.72
CA GLY A 162 3.36 -27.98 26.50
C GLY A 162 3.96 -27.44 25.21
N GLU A 163 3.12 -26.94 24.30
CA GLU A 163 3.58 -26.27 23.08
C GLU A 163 4.08 -24.85 23.37
N THR A 164 4.78 -24.26 22.41
CA THR A 164 5.09 -22.83 22.41
C THR A 164 4.70 -22.22 21.08
N ILE A 165 3.98 -21.10 21.14
CA ILE A 165 3.63 -20.29 19.98
C ILE A 165 4.49 -19.04 20.02
N ASP A 166 5.27 -18.83 18.96
CA ASP A 166 6.12 -17.66 18.80
C ASP A 166 5.54 -16.74 17.72
N LEU A 167 5.34 -15.47 18.07
CA LEU A 167 5.07 -14.41 17.11
C LEU A 167 6.39 -13.73 16.77
N VAL A 168 6.78 -13.83 15.51
CA VAL A 168 8.11 -13.43 15.02
C VAL A 168 7.95 -12.32 14.00
N LYS A 169 8.76 -11.27 14.13
CA LYS A 169 8.92 -10.22 13.12
C LYS A 169 10.36 -10.18 12.63
N LEU A 170 10.52 -10.18 11.30
CA LEU A 170 11.80 -10.04 10.59
C LEU A 170 11.66 -8.98 9.50
N ASP A 171 12.73 -8.26 9.20
CA ASP A 171 12.74 -7.32 8.07
C ASP A 171 13.22 -8.03 6.80
N ARG A 172 12.43 -7.96 5.73
CA ARG A 172 12.78 -8.52 4.41
C ARG A 172 12.72 -7.43 3.34
N PRO A 173 13.61 -7.46 2.34
CA PRO A 173 13.54 -6.56 1.20
C PRO A 173 12.31 -6.89 0.34
N PHE A 174 11.79 -5.90 -0.36
CA PHE A 174 10.93 -6.16 -1.51
C PHE A 174 11.77 -6.78 -2.63
N ILE A 175 11.25 -7.83 -3.25
CA ILE A 175 11.81 -8.44 -4.46
C ILE A 175 10.96 -7.96 -5.63
N TYR A 176 11.57 -7.22 -6.56
CA TYR A 176 10.86 -6.58 -7.66
C TYR A 176 11.01 -7.32 -9.00
N ASP A 177 11.42 -8.58 -9.00
CA ASP A 177 11.72 -9.34 -10.21
C ASP A 177 10.51 -9.50 -11.14
N GLU A 178 9.33 -9.74 -10.56
CA GLU A 178 8.08 -9.83 -11.31
C GLU A 178 7.71 -8.49 -11.97
N LEU A 179 7.99 -7.36 -11.31
CA LEU A 179 7.82 -6.04 -11.94
C LEU A 179 8.80 -5.82 -13.09
N VAL A 180 10.07 -6.23 -12.93
CA VAL A 180 11.05 -6.13 -14.02
C VAL A 180 10.64 -7.00 -15.20
N ALA A 181 10.13 -8.20 -14.95
CA ALA A 181 9.61 -9.09 -15.99
C ALA A 181 8.39 -8.47 -16.70
N ALA A 182 7.45 -7.91 -15.93
CA ALA A 182 6.28 -7.22 -16.48
C ALA A 182 6.67 -6.00 -17.34
N GLU A 183 7.66 -5.21 -16.92
CA GLU A 183 8.15 -4.08 -17.73
C GLU A 183 8.82 -4.54 -19.03
N ARG A 184 9.60 -5.64 -18.99
CA ARG A 184 10.17 -6.23 -20.21
C ARG A 184 9.08 -6.71 -21.17
N GLN A 185 8.03 -7.33 -20.65
CA GLN A 185 6.89 -7.74 -21.48
C GLN A 185 6.24 -6.54 -22.18
N LYS A 186 6.03 -5.43 -21.46
CA LYS A 186 5.50 -4.18 -22.06
C LYS A 186 6.39 -3.65 -23.18
N ALA A 187 7.70 -3.76 -23.06
CA ALA A 187 8.63 -3.37 -24.13
C ALA A 187 8.48 -4.27 -25.38
N GLU A 188 8.23 -5.57 -25.21
CA GLU A 188 7.97 -6.48 -26.33
C GLU A 188 6.61 -6.17 -27.01
N GLU A 189 5.57 -5.87 -26.23
CA GLU A 189 4.26 -5.45 -26.76
C GLU A 189 4.37 -4.18 -27.62
N LEU A 190 5.23 -3.22 -27.24
CA LEU A 190 5.52 -2.04 -28.06
C LEU A 190 6.23 -2.41 -29.37
N LYS A 191 7.18 -3.35 -29.34
CA LYS A 191 7.87 -3.82 -30.56
C LYS A 191 6.91 -4.53 -31.51
N GLU A 192 6.02 -5.37 -30.99
CA GLU A 192 4.97 -6.00 -31.78
C GLU A 192 4.04 -4.95 -32.41
N ALA A 193 3.70 -3.89 -31.67
CA ALA A 193 2.91 -2.79 -32.21
C ALA A 193 3.64 -2.07 -33.38
N TYR A 194 4.95 -1.89 -33.28
CA TYR A 194 5.77 -1.35 -34.37
C TYR A 194 5.81 -2.27 -35.59
N LEU A 195 6.03 -3.58 -35.39
CA LEU A 195 6.06 -4.56 -36.48
C LEU A 195 4.75 -4.61 -37.26
N ASN A 196 3.63 -4.37 -36.58
CA ASN A 196 2.30 -4.27 -37.17
C ASN A 196 2.02 -2.90 -37.83
N GLY A 197 3.00 -2.00 -37.89
CA GLY A 197 2.91 -0.69 -38.55
C GLY A 197 2.06 0.35 -37.80
N MET A 198 1.83 0.15 -36.50
CA MET A 198 0.91 0.99 -35.71
C MET A 198 1.58 2.17 -35.02
N ILE A 199 2.87 2.09 -34.76
CA ILE A 199 3.66 3.18 -34.18
C ILE A 199 4.85 3.48 -35.09
N SER A 200 5.27 4.74 -35.10
CA SER A 200 6.48 5.14 -35.79
C SER A 200 7.72 4.67 -35.03
N GLU A 201 8.86 4.59 -35.72
CA GLU A 201 10.14 4.27 -35.09
C GLU A 201 10.53 5.30 -34.01
N GLU A 202 10.23 6.57 -34.26
CA GLU A 202 10.42 7.66 -33.30
C GLU A 202 9.55 7.47 -32.05
N GLU A 203 8.27 7.12 -32.22
CA GLU A 203 7.35 6.87 -31.10
C GLU A 203 7.78 5.64 -30.28
N LEU A 204 8.22 4.57 -30.96
CA LEU A 204 8.77 3.39 -30.29
C LEU A 204 9.99 3.74 -29.45
N THR A 205 10.93 4.53 -30.00
CA THR A 205 12.18 4.89 -29.34
C THR A 205 11.92 5.64 -28.03
N VAL A 206 11.03 6.63 -28.03
CA VAL A 206 10.69 7.39 -26.82
C VAL A 206 10.01 6.48 -25.78
N ARG A 207 9.01 5.69 -26.18
CA ARG A 207 8.25 4.83 -25.26
C ARG A 207 9.12 3.72 -24.64
N VAL A 208 9.96 3.08 -25.44
CA VAL A 208 10.92 2.07 -24.95
C VAL A 208 11.97 2.71 -24.05
N GLY A 209 12.39 3.96 -24.33
CA GLY A 209 13.23 4.75 -23.43
C GLY A 209 12.62 4.86 -22.03
N ILE A 210 11.34 5.24 -21.93
CA ILE A 210 10.62 5.32 -20.65
C ILE A 210 10.59 3.96 -19.94
N VAL A 211 10.30 2.86 -20.65
CA VAL A 211 10.29 1.51 -20.06
C VAL A 211 11.68 1.12 -19.54
N ASN A 212 12.75 1.41 -20.29
CA ASN A 212 14.11 1.12 -19.87
C ASN A 212 14.53 1.92 -18.63
N ASP A 213 14.16 3.20 -18.54
CA ASP A 213 14.39 4.03 -17.36
C ASP A 213 13.66 3.47 -16.14
N ARG A 214 12.43 2.99 -16.30
CA ARG A 214 11.67 2.30 -15.25
C ARG A 214 12.35 1.01 -14.81
N ILE A 215 12.82 0.19 -15.75
CA ILE A 215 13.58 -1.03 -15.44
C ILE A 215 14.85 -0.69 -14.66
N ALA A 216 15.58 0.37 -15.06
CA ALA A 216 16.77 0.82 -14.35
C ALA A 216 16.45 1.29 -12.92
N GLN A 217 15.37 2.05 -12.74
CA GLN A 217 14.89 2.50 -11.43
C GLN A 217 14.50 1.30 -10.54
N ILE A 218 13.74 0.36 -11.06
CA ILE A 218 13.32 -0.84 -10.33
C ILE A 218 14.54 -1.69 -9.96
N ASN A 219 15.49 -1.88 -10.88
CA ASN A 219 16.73 -2.61 -10.58
C ASN A 219 17.60 -1.91 -9.53
N ALA A 220 17.63 -0.57 -9.51
CA ALA A 220 18.31 0.16 -8.44
C ALA A 220 17.69 -0.15 -7.08
N MET A 221 16.35 -0.12 -6.97
CA MET A 221 15.64 -0.51 -5.74
C MET A 221 15.81 -2.00 -5.39
N ASN A 222 15.95 -2.88 -6.39
CA ASN A 222 16.04 -4.32 -6.19
C ASN A 222 17.44 -4.77 -5.71
N PHE A 223 18.51 -4.13 -6.20
CA PHE A 223 19.89 -4.57 -5.96
C PHE A 223 20.76 -3.59 -5.17
N LYS A 224 20.55 -2.28 -5.29
CA LYS A 224 21.41 -1.26 -4.67
C LYS A 224 20.76 -0.66 -3.42
N GLU A 225 19.54 -0.19 -3.56
CA GLU A 225 18.78 0.54 -2.54
C GLU A 225 17.62 -0.31 -2.03
N LYS A 226 17.95 -1.50 -1.50
CA LYS A 226 16.95 -2.47 -1.04
C LYS A 226 16.03 -1.83 0.00
N ILE A 227 14.74 -1.77 -0.31
CA ILE A 227 13.71 -1.25 0.58
C ILE A 227 13.18 -2.42 1.41
N TYR A 228 13.24 -2.27 2.73
CA TYR A 228 12.84 -3.31 3.68
C TYR A 228 11.43 -3.08 4.21
N ARG A 229 10.71 -4.17 4.44
CA ARG A 229 9.41 -4.21 5.11
C ARG A 229 9.41 -5.20 6.27
N PRO A 230 8.64 -4.91 7.34
CA PRO A 230 8.40 -5.87 8.40
C PRO A 230 7.54 -7.03 7.87
N MET A 231 8.02 -8.24 8.09
CA MET A 231 7.32 -9.49 7.81
C MET A 231 7.00 -10.19 9.11
N HIS A 232 5.76 -10.64 9.23
CA HIS A 232 5.24 -11.28 10.43
C HIS A 232 5.02 -12.76 10.20
N TYR A 233 5.39 -13.55 11.20
CA TYR A 233 5.28 -14.99 11.17
C TYR A 233 4.71 -15.49 12.50
N LEU A 234 3.94 -16.57 12.41
CA LEU A 234 3.49 -17.33 13.56
C LEU A 234 4.12 -18.71 13.49
N MET A 235 4.81 -19.09 14.57
CA MET A 235 5.54 -20.35 14.65
C MET A 235 4.95 -21.21 15.76
N PHE A 236 4.54 -22.43 15.40
CA PHE A 236 4.04 -23.44 16.34
C PHE A 236 5.16 -24.42 16.63
N ILE A 237 5.45 -24.66 17.91
CA ILE A 237 6.58 -25.46 18.36
C ILE A 237 6.09 -26.53 19.33
N ASP A 238 6.21 -27.79 18.94
CA ASP A 238 5.88 -28.94 19.79
C ASP A 238 6.66 -30.20 19.37
N LYS A 239 6.57 -31.26 20.17
CA LYS A 239 7.13 -32.58 19.85
C LYS A 239 6.30 -33.33 18.82
N ASP A 240 4.99 -33.11 18.83
CA ASP A 240 4.05 -33.72 17.89
C ASP A 240 3.98 -32.92 16.58
N ARG A 241 4.44 -33.55 15.49
CA ARG A 241 4.47 -32.94 14.15
C ARG A 241 3.07 -32.77 13.56
N ASP A 242 2.19 -33.73 13.81
CA ASP A 242 0.85 -33.73 13.21
C ASP A 242 -0.02 -32.67 13.88
N LEU A 243 0.11 -32.52 15.21
CA LEU A 243 -0.56 -31.47 15.98
C LEU A 243 -0.23 -30.06 15.44
N ILE A 244 1.05 -29.71 15.34
CA ILE A 244 1.47 -28.37 14.90
C ILE A 244 1.12 -28.12 13.42
N ARG A 245 1.05 -29.16 12.60
CA ARG A 245 0.60 -29.07 11.21
C ARG A 245 -0.89 -28.76 11.13
N GLU A 246 -1.73 -29.50 11.85
CA GLU A 246 -3.18 -29.28 11.87
C GLU A 246 -3.53 -27.90 12.44
N GLN A 247 -2.85 -27.49 13.52
CA GLN A 247 -2.98 -26.13 14.07
C GLN A 247 -2.60 -25.07 13.03
N ALA A 248 -1.51 -25.30 12.28
CA ALA A 248 -1.06 -24.33 11.29
C ALA A 248 -2.05 -24.20 10.12
N LEU A 249 -2.60 -25.32 9.62
CA LEU A 249 -3.61 -25.32 8.57
C LEU A 249 -4.93 -24.67 9.03
N THR A 250 -5.33 -24.93 10.27
CA THR A 250 -6.51 -24.29 10.86
C THR A 250 -6.29 -22.79 11.02
N ALA A 251 -5.11 -22.36 11.46
CA ALA A 251 -4.75 -20.95 11.57
C ALA A 251 -4.81 -20.25 10.19
N ILE A 252 -4.27 -20.87 9.13
CA ILE A 252 -4.38 -20.35 7.75
C ILE A 252 -5.84 -20.16 7.36
N SER A 253 -6.67 -21.18 7.58
CA SER A 253 -8.10 -21.14 7.25
C SER A 253 -8.85 -20.01 7.99
N MET A 254 -8.50 -19.77 9.27
CA MET A 254 -9.06 -18.67 10.07
C MET A 254 -8.64 -17.29 9.54
N PHE A 255 -7.37 -17.13 9.14
CA PHE A 255 -6.91 -15.88 8.54
C PHE A 255 -7.57 -15.65 7.17
N GLU A 256 -7.65 -16.67 6.32
CA GLU A 256 -8.26 -16.57 4.98
C GLU A 256 -9.74 -16.20 5.04
N ALA A 257 -10.50 -16.81 5.97
CA ALA A 257 -11.90 -16.48 6.21
C ALA A 257 -12.14 -15.01 6.59
N ASN A 258 -11.10 -14.32 7.07
CA ASN A 258 -11.14 -12.90 7.45
C ASN A 258 -10.36 -11.99 6.49
N GLY A 259 -10.06 -12.46 5.27
CA GLY A 259 -9.41 -11.66 4.22
C GLY A 259 -7.89 -11.55 4.33
N MET A 260 -7.25 -12.39 5.14
CA MET A 260 -5.78 -12.47 5.27
C MET A 260 -5.27 -13.76 4.63
N GLN A 261 -4.72 -13.68 3.42
CA GLN A 261 -4.10 -14.83 2.73
C GLN A 261 -2.76 -15.21 3.38
N SER A 262 -2.83 -16.02 4.42
CA SER A 262 -1.67 -16.57 5.12
C SER A 262 -1.13 -17.80 4.40
N ARG A 263 0.19 -18.01 4.46
CA ARG A 263 0.85 -19.12 3.76
C ARG A 263 1.79 -19.90 4.66
N LEU A 264 1.79 -21.22 4.49
CA LEU A 264 2.72 -22.12 5.16
C LEU A 264 4.08 -22.07 4.48
N LEU A 265 5.16 -21.83 5.22
CA LEU A 265 6.50 -21.81 4.66
C LEU A 265 7.01 -23.22 4.38
N LYS A 266 7.59 -23.43 3.20
CA LYS A 266 8.16 -24.71 2.76
C LYS A 266 9.66 -24.63 2.56
N GLU A 267 10.39 -25.70 2.90
CA GLU A 267 11.83 -25.92 2.67
C GLU A 267 12.67 -24.64 2.45
N LYS A 268 12.88 -24.22 1.19
CA LYS A 268 13.71 -23.06 0.83
C LYS A 268 13.24 -21.75 1.47
N GLU A 269 11.94 -21.57 1.65
CA GLU A 269 11.38 -20.41 2.34
C GLU A 269 11.69 -20.44 3.84
N LEU A 270 11.75 -21.63 4.46
CA LEU A 270 12.23 -21.80 5.83
C LEU A 270 13.73 -21.50 5.92
N VAL A 271 14.52 -21.88 4.91
CA VAL A 271 15.96 -21.53 4.83
C VAL A 271 16.12 -20.02 4.83
N VAL A 272 15.40 -19.30 3.96
CA VAL A 272 15.42 -17.83 3.89
C VAL A 272 14.96 -17.21 5.21
N PHE A 273 13.87 -17.71 5.79
CA PHE A 273 13.35 -17.27 7.10
C PHE A 273 14.39 -17.42 8.22
N LEU A 274 15.08 -18.56 8.30
CA LEU A 274 16.13 -18.81 9.27
C LEU A 274 17.39 -17.97 8.99
N ARG A 275 17.71 -17.66 7.73
CA ARG A 275 18.86 -16.79 7.40
C ARG A 275 18.64 -15.36 7.90
N TYR A 276 17.43 -14.82 7.75
CA TYR A 276 17.08 -13.48 8.24
C TYR A 276 17.17 -13.30 9.75
N ASN A 277 17.19 -14.39 10.51
CA ASN A 277 17.43 -14.36 11.95
C ASN A 277 18.84 -13.80 12.31
N TYR A 278 19.82 -13.92 11.40
CA TYR A 278 21.22 -13.52 11.61
C TYR A 278 21.63 -12.21 10.92
N GLY A 279 20.84 -11.70 9.97
CA GLY A 279 21.08 -10.42 9.28
C GLY A 279 20.45 -10.40 7.88
N SER A 280 20.52 -9.27 7.18
CA SER A 280 19.92 -9.10 5.84
C SER A 280 20.93 -8.88 4.71
N GLY A 281 22.22 -9.10 4.96
CA GLY A 281 23.32 -8.88 3.99
C GLY A 281 23.49 -10.00 2.97
N PHE A 282 22.41 -10.52 2.39
CA PHE A 282 22.43 -11.59 1.40
C PHE A 282 21.33 -11.38 0.33
N ASP A 283 21.35 -12.16 -0.74
CA ASP A 283 20.25 -12.23 -1.71
C ASP A 283 19.44 -13.50 -1.49
N GLU A 284 18.12 -13.37 -1.32
CA GLU A 284 17.24 -14.50 -1.07
C GLU A 284 17.17 -15.47 -2.26
N ARG A 285 17.43 -14.98 -3.48
CA ARG A 285 17.38 -15.79 -4.71
C ARG A 285 18.45 -16.87 -4.75
N GLU A 286 19.55 -16.67 -4.02
CA GLU A 286 20.58 -17.70 -3.87
C GLU A 286 19.99 -19.00 -3.31
N ALA A 287 18.95 -18.90 -2.46
CA ALA A 287 18.29 -20.05 -1.87
C ALA A 287 17.58 -20.95 -2.89
N GLU A 288 17.22 -20.44 -4.08
CA GLU A 288 16.60 -21.24 -5.14
C GLU A 288 17.54 -22.29 -5.70
N SER A 289 18.84 -22.02 -5.69
CA SER A 289 19.88 -22.91 -6.22
C SER A 289 20.42 -23.93 -5.21
N LEU A 290 20.08 -23.78 -3.93
CA LEU A 290 20.63 -24.61 -2.86
C LEU A 290 20.05 -26.03 -2.83
N THR A 291 20.92 -26.98 -2.49
CA THR A 291 20.53 -28.35 -2.14
C THR A 291 20.31 -28.50 -0.62
N PRO A 292 19.53 -29.49 -0.14
CA PRO A 292 19.26 -29.67 1.29
C PRO A 292 20.50 -29.82 2.18
N GLU A 293 21.61 -30.35 1.64
CA GLU A 293 22.88 -30.49 2.35
C GLU A 293 23.56 -29.14 2.61
N GLU A 294 23.30 -28.14 1.77
CA GLU A 294 23.89 -26.80 1.83
C GLU A 294 23.06 -25.82 2.69
N TYR A 295 21.83 -26.17 3.06
CA TYR A 295 20.92 -25.29 3.80
C TYR A 295 21.54 -24.76 5.10
N LEU A 296 22.03 -25.65 5.96
CA LEU A 296 22.58 -25.27 7.26
C LEU A 296 23.85 -24.42 7.09
N ASP A 297 24.66 -24.74 6.09
CA ASP A 297 25.86 -23.99 5.75
C ASP A 297 25.50 -22.55 5.35
N TRP A 298 24.55 -22.37 4.44
CA TRP A 298 24.15 -21.05 3.95
C TRP A 298 23.44 -20.21 5.03
N ILE A 299 22.59 -20.82 5.86
CA ILE A 299 21.86 -20.12 6.93
C ILE A 299 22.82 -19.51 7.95
N LEU A 300 23.87 -20.24 8.35
CA LEU A 300 24.72 -19.83 9.46
C LEU A 300 25.69 -18.70 9.08
N PRO A 301 25.93 -17.72 9.97
CA PRO A 301 26.99 -16.73 9.77
C PRO A 301 28.37 -17.39 9.85
N LYS A 302 29.39 -16.74 9.30
CA LYS A 302 30.79 -17.25 9.36
C LYS A 302 31.37 -17.12 10.77
N ARG A 303 30.98 -16.08 11.51
CA ARG A 303 31.49 -15.78 12.85
C ARG A 303 30.41 -15.15 13.74
N ILE A 304 30.32 -15.63 14.99
CA ILE A 304 29.50 -15.00 16.05
C ILE A 304 30.41 -14.57 17.19
N GLU A 305 30.35 -13.28 17.56
CA GLU A 305 31.10 -12.73 18.69
C GLU A 305 30.16 -12.11 19.74
N MET A 306 30.14 -12.69 20.93
CA MET A 306 29.37 -12.20 22.07
C MET A 306 30.24 -11.29 22.94
N ARG A 307 29.87 -10.01 23.01
CA ARG A 307 30.47 -9.01 23.90
C ARG A 307 29.65 -8.86 25.17
N SER A 308 30.01 -7.91 26.03
CA SER A 308 29.29 -7.68 27.28
C SER A 308 27.89 -7.08 27.08
N ARG A 309 27.64 -6.42 25.94
CA ARG A 309 26.40 -5.68 25.64
C ARG A 309 25.84 -5.90 24.24
N THR A 310 26.58 -6.61 23.39
CA THR A 310 26.26 -6.79 21.97
C THR A 310 26.59 -8.19 21.53
N VAL A 311 25.89 -8.66 20.50
CA VAL A 311 26.27 -9.83 19.71
C VAL A 311 26.61 -9.35 18.30
N LYS A 312 27.75 -9.76 17.78
CA LYS A 312 28.18 -9.48 16.40
C LYS A 312 27.99 -10.74 15.55
N TYR A 313 27.18 -10.65 14.50
CA TYR A 313 27.03 -11.67 13.46
C TYR A 313 27.82 -11.21 12.24
N ASP A 314 28.93 -11.88 11.93
CA ASP A 314 29.89 -11.45 10.92
C ASP A 314 30.33 -9.99 11.15
N ASP A 315 29.74 -9.04 10.41
CA ASP A 315 29.96 -7.61 10.57
C ASP A 315 28.83 -6.85 11.24
N LEU A 316 27.64 -7.43 11.33
CA LEU A 316 26.47 -6.82 11.95
C LEU A 316 26.55 -6.86 13.47
N ILE A 317 26.53 -5.70 14.11
CA ILE A 317 26.42 -5.51 15.55
C ILE A 317 24.95 -5.39 15.93
N THR A 318 24.53 -6.21 16.89
CA THR A 318 23.16 -6.25 17.38
C THR A 318 23.07 -5.99 18.88
N HIS A 319 21.93 -5.45 19.30
CA HIS A 319 21.60 -5.21 20.69
C HIS A 319 20.30 -5.92 21.07
N THR A 320 20.35 -6.86 21.99
CA THR A 320 19.15 -7.55 22.47
C THR A 320 18.59 -6.85 23.71
N LEU A 321 17.32 -6.45 23.61
CA LEU A 321 16.49 -5.90 24.68
C LEU A 321 15.41 -6.91 25.06
N ARG A 322 15.08 -6.97 26.35
CA ARG A 322 13.90 -7.71 26.85
C ARG A 322 12.86 -6.72 27.34
N VAL A 323 11.60 -6.93 26.98
CA VAL A 323 10.47 -6.19 27.55
C VAL A 323 10.24 -6.68 28.99
N ARG A 324 10.44 -5.79 29.95
CA ARG A 324 10.25 -6.05 31.38
C ARG A 324 8.80 -5.82 31.79
N ASP A 325 8.24 -4.68 31.41
CA ASP A 325 6.86 -4.31 31.75
C ASP A 325 6.12 -3.84 30.52
N TYR A 326 4.84 -4.19 30.48
CA TYR A 326 3.87 -3.81 29.46
C TYR A 326 2.92 -2.76 30.05
N PRO A 327 2.30 -1.91 29.22
CA PRO A 327 1.20 -1.03 29.63
C PRO A 327 0.06 -1.83 30.28
N LEU A 328 -0.57 -1.27 31.32
CA LEU A 328 -1.67 -1.93 32.01
C LEU A 328 -2.92 -2.07 31.13
N LEU A 329 -3.25 -0.99 30.42
CA LEU A 329 -4.37 -0.90 29.49
C LEU A 329 -3.82 -0.84 28.08
N VAL A 330 -4.33 -1.72 27.22
CA VAL A 330 -3.93 -1.80 25.82
C VAL A 330 -5.14 -1.72 24.91
N GLY A 331 -4.99 -0.97 23.81
CA GLY A 331 -5.97 -0.88 22.74
C GLY A 331 -5.88 -2.07 21.77
N ASN A 332 -6.56 -1.96 20.64
CA ASN A 332 -6.37 -2.85 19.50
C ASN A 332 -5.02 -2.57 18.83
N ALA A 333 -4.38 -3.60 18.28
CA ALA A 333 -3.10 -3.53 17.57
C ALA A 333 -1.98 -2.82 18.37
N TRP A 334 -1.94 -2.99 19.70
CA TRP A 334 -0.97 -2.31 20.57
C TRP A 334 0.49 -2.69 20.28
N GLY A 335 0.71 -3.86 19.68
CA GLY A 335 2.03 -4.36 19.31
C GLY A 335 2.56 -3.79 17.99
N ALA A 336 1.70 -3.22 17.15
CA ALA A 336 2.07 -2.74 15.82
C ALA A 336 3.19 -1.69 15.86
N GLY A 337 3.18 -0.79 16.85
CA GLY A 337 4.17 0.31 16.92
C GLY A 337 5.62 -0.18 16.98
N PHE A 338 5.93 -1.10 17.90
CA PHE A 338 7.30 -1.58 18.06
C PHE A 338 7.65 -2.77 17.16
N MET A 339 6.67 -3.59 16.79
CA MET A 339 6.91 -4.72 15.89
C MET A 339 7.12 -4.26 14.45
N ASN A 340 6.44 -3.21 13.98
CA ASN A 340 6.63 -2.68 12.61
C ASN A 340 7.87 -1.80 12.44
N ARG A 341 8.68 -1.61 13.49
CA ARG A 341 9.86 -0.77 13.42
C ARG A 341 10.97 -1.46 12.62
N LEU A 342 11.31 -0.92 11.45
CA LEU A 342 12.42 -1.39 10.62
C LEU A 342 13.76 -1.33 11.38
N GLY A 343 14.67 -2.26 11.07
CA GLY A 343 15.96 -2.43 11.75
C GLY A 343 15.86 -3.25 13.04
N THR A 344 14.75 -3.97 13.25
CA THR A 344 14.55 -4.77 14.46
C THR A 344 14.06 -6.17 14.12
N LYS A 345 14.51 -7.16 14.89
CA LYS A 345 13.88 -8.49 14.98
C LYS A 345 13.13 -8.55 16.30
N VAL A 346 11.88 -8.96 16.27
CA VAL A 346 11.08 -9.13 17.48
C VAL A 346 10.62 -10.59 17.57
N VAL A 347 10.80 -11.19 18.75
CA VAL A 347 10.31 -12.53 19.06
C VAL A 347 9.49 -12.44 20.34
N VAL A 348 8.20 -12.72 20.22
CA VAL A 348 7.26 -12.83 21.35
C VAL A 348 6.98 -14.31 21.57
N LYS A 349 7.52 -14.86 22.65
CA LYS A 349 7.31 -16.26 23.03
C LYS A 349 6.10 -16.40 23.91
N MET A 350 5.21 -17.33 23.59
CA MET A 350 3.94 -17.52 24.28
C MET A 350 3.77 -19.00 24.62
N THR A 351 3.77 -19.33 25.90
CA THR A 351 3.55 -20.70 26.38
C THR A 351 2.25 -20.75 27.19
N PRO A 352 1.27 -21.59 26.83
CA PRO A 352 0.01 -21.69 27.57
C PRO A 352 0.25 -22.22 28.99
N VAL A 353 -0.53 -21.70 29.94
CA VAL A 353 -0.50 -22.10 31.35
C VAL A 353 -1.73 -22.93 31.65
N GLU A 354 -1.52 -24.08 32.28
CA GLU A 354 -2.60 -24.94 32.76
C GLU A 354 -3.58 -24.15 33.64
N ARG A 355 -4.88 -24.24 33.32
CA ARG A 355 -5.95 -23.42 33.91
C ARG A 355 -5.91 -23.38 35.44
N TYR A 356 -5.76 -24.53 36.09
CA TYR A 356 -5.73 -24.60 37.54
C TYR A 356 -4.50 -23.88 38.14
N LYS A 357 -3.35 -23.97 37.48
CA LYS A 357 -2.15 -23.22 37.87
C LYS A 357 -2.33 -21.72 37.62
N ALA A 358 -2.96 -21.35 36.50
CA ALA A 358 -3.26 -19.97 36.15
C ALA A 358 -4.18 -19.28 37.18
N ILE A 359 -5.28 -19.93 37.55
CA ILE A 359 -6.22 -19.48 38.59
C ILE A 359 -5.47 -19.26 39.91
N ARG A 360 -4.76 -20.29 40.41
CA ARG A 360 -3.95 -20.20 41.63
C ARG A 360 -2.86 -19.12 41.57
N GLN A 361 -2.34 -18.82 40.39
CA GLN A 361 -1.30 -17.80 40.21
C GLN A 361 -1.89 -16.39 40.31
N ILE A 362 -3.09 -16.19 39.76
CA ILE A 362 -3.83 -14.92 39.85
C ILE A 362 -4.36 -14.72 41.27
N ASP A 363 -4.95 -15.73 41.90
CA ASP A 363 -5.43 -15.65 43.29
C ASP A 363 -4.31 -15.18 44.24
N ARG A 364 -3.13 -15.82 44.16
CA ARG A 364 -1.94 -15.41 44.94
C ARG A 364 -1.53 -13.97 44.66
N SER A 365 -1.55 -13.56 43.39
CA SER A 365 -1.22 -12.19 43.01
C SER A 365 -2.24 -11.17 43.57
N ILE A 366 -3.52 -11.52 43.62
CA ILE A 366 -4.58 -10.68 44.22
C ILE A 366 -4.37 -10.55 45.73
N ASP A 367 -4.12 -11.67 46.42
CA ASP A 367 -3.92 -11.68 47.87
C ASP A 367 -2.73 -10.81 48.29
N GLU A 368 -1.62 -10.87 47.56
CA GLU A 368 -0.45 -10.03 47.81
C GLU A 368 -0.71 -8.54 47.55
N LEU A 369 -1.47 -8.20 46.52
CA LEU A 369 -1.83 -6.80 46.27
C LEU A 369 -2.75 -6.26 47.36
N ARG A 370 -3.66 -7.09 47.88
CA ARG A 370 -4.50 -6.76 49.04
C ARG A 370 -3.65 -6.55 50.29
N GLU A 371 -2.63 -7.36 50.51
CA GLU A 371 -1.67 -7.20 51.60
C GLU A 371 -0.81 -5.92 51.43
N GLN A 372 -0.35 -5.62 50.22
CA GLN A 372 0.36 -4.37 49.92
C GLN A 372 -0.54 -3.14 50.16
N ARG A 373 -1.83 -3.25 49.85
CA ARG A 373 -2.83 -2.22 50.08
C ARG A 373 -2.99 -1.97 51.58
N SER A 374 -3.14 -3.02 52.39
CA SER A 374 -3.26 -2.88 53.85
C SER A 374 -2.00 -2.28 54.50
N ASN A 375 -0.83 -2.53 53.90
CA ASN A 375 0.47 -2.07 54.42
C ASN A 375 0.90 -0.68 53.92
N THR A 376 0.11 -0.01 53.07
CA THR A 376 0.48 1.29 52.48
C THR A 376 -0.38 2.43 53.01
N GLY A 377 0.22 3.42 53.67
CA GLY A 377 -0.49 4.63 54.14
C GLY A 377 -0.72 5.74 53.10
N LYS A 378 -0.26 5.56 51.85
CA LYS A 378 -0.39 6.58 50.78
C LYS A 378 -1.65 6.35 49.95
N THR A 379 -2.57 7.32 49.97
CA THR A 379 -3.86 7.24 49.24
C THR A 379 -3.70 7.00 47.74
N SER A 380 -2.76 7.68 47.08
CA SER A 380 -2.51 7.48 45.65
C SER A 380 -2.07 6.06 45.31
N ARG A 381 -1.27 5.44 46.20
CA ARG A 381 -0.81 4.06 46.03
C ARG A 381 -1.91 3.05 46.36
N MET A 382 -2.77 3.35 47.32
CA MET A 382 -3.96 2.54 47.60
C MET A 382 -4.90 2.51 46.38
N MET A 383 -5.19 3.66 45.77
CA MET A 383 -6.00 3.73 44.54
C MET A 383 -5.39 2.92 43.38
N GLU A 384 -4.07 3.01 43.18
CA GLU A 384 -3.37 2.21 42.17
C GLU A 384 -3.53 0.71 42.43
N LEU A 385 -3.32 0.27 43.68
CA LEU A 385 -3.46 -1.14 44.07
C LEU A 385 -4.89 -1.66 43.93
N ASP A 386 -5.88 -0.83 44.24
CA ASP A 386 -7.31 -1.17 44.10
C ASP A 386 -7.67 -1.40 42.64
N THR A 387 -7.26 -0.48 41.77
CA THR A 387 -7.44 -0.65 40.32
C THR A 387 -6.82 -1.97 39.85
N HIS A 388 -5.63 -2.34 40.35
CA HIS A 388 -5.00 -3.62 40.00
C HIS A 388 -5.72 -4.86 40.53
N VAL A 389 -6.28 -4.81 41.73
CA VAL A 389 -7.06 -5.91 42.30
C VAL A 389 -8.34 -6.13 41.51
N ASP A 390 -9.06 -5.06 41.18
CA ASP A 390 -10.29 -5.12 40.38
C ASP A 390 -9.99 -5.70 38.99
N THR A 391 -8.90 -5.20 38.38
CA THR A 391 -8.38 -5.65 37.08
C THR A 391 -8.04 -7.15 37.07
N LEU A 392 -7.35 -7.66 38.09
CA LEU A 392 -7.02 -9.09 38.19
C LEU A 392 -8.26 -9.95 38.46
N SER A 393 -9.23 -9.42 39.21
CA SER A 393 -10.48 -10.11 39.50
C SER A 393 -11.32 -10.30 38.23
N GLU A 394 -11.31 -9.31 37.32
CA GLU A 394 -11.93 -9.44 35.99
C GLU A 394 -11.25 -10.53 35.16
N VAL A 395 -9.91 -10.53 35.10
CA VAL A 395 -9.16 -11.59 34.39
C VAL A 395 -9.44 -12.98 34.99
N LEU A 396 -9.52 -13.09 36.31
CA LEU A 396 -9.88 -14.33 37.00
C LEU A 396 -11.27 -14.83 36.58
N SER A 397 -12.25 -13.92 36.52
CA SER A 397 -13.61 -14.24 36.06
C SER A 397 -13.62 -14.76 34.61
N LEU A 398 -12.86 -14.12 33.72
CA LEU A 398 -12.73 -14.55 32.32
C LEU A 398 -12.11 -15.95 32.18
N LEU A 399 -11.09 -16.28 32.99
CA LEU A 399 -10.47 -17.62 33.01
C LEU A 399 -11.37 -18.69 33.63
N GLN A 400 -12.23 -18.32 34.58
CA GLN A 400 -13.22 -19.22 35.16
C GLN A 400 -14.36 -19.52 34.17
N GLY A 401 -14.71 -18.60 33.28
CA GLY A 401 -15.77 -18.77 32.28
C GLY A 401 -15.41 -19.62 31.05
N GLU A 402 -14.25 -20.28 31.01
CA GLU A 402 -13.74 -21.09 29.85
C GLU A 402 -13.52 -20.32 28.54
N ASN A 403 -13.60 -18.99 28.57
CA ASN A 403 -13.47 -18.16 27.37
C ASN A 403 -12.02 -17.74 27.05
N GLU A 404 -11.10 -17.88 28.00
CA GLU A 404 -9.73 -17.34 27.90
C GLU A 404 -8.68 -18.32 28.44
N VAL A 405 -7.47 -18.27 27.88
CA VAL A 405 -6.29 -19.03 28.33
C VAL A 405 -5.20 -18.06 28.79
N LEU A 406 -4.51 -18.38 29.89
CA LEU A 406 -3.38 -17.58 30.36
C LEU A 406 -2.09 -18.03 29.67
N PHE A 407 -1.32 -17.09 29.12
CA PHE A 407 -0.03 -17.33 28.49
C PHE A 407 1.11 -16.73 29.32
N ASN A 408 2.20 -17.48 29.46
CA ASN A 408 3.49 -16.93 29.86
C ASN A 408 4.16 -16.30 28.64
N VAL A 409 4.23 -14.98 28.63
CA VAL A 409 4.74 -14.16 27.52
C VAL A 409 6.10 -13.58 27.83
N ASN A 410 7.03 -13.66 26.88
CA ASN A 410 8.31 -12.98 26.93
C ASN A 410 8.64 -12.35 25.57
N THR A 411 9.00 -11.07 25.56
CA THR A 411 9.28 -10.35 24.31
C THR A 411 10.72 -9.91 24.25
N PHE A 412 11.39 -10.32 23.18
CA PHE A 412 12.76 -9.95 22.87
C PHE A 412 12.78 -9.05 21.63
N VAL A 413 13.43 -7.89 21.75
CA VAL A 413 13.64 -6.95 20.66
C VAL A 413 15.14 -6.90 20.39
N GLN A 414 15.57 -7.49 19.29
CA GLN A 414 16.93 -7.39 18.79
C GLN A 414 17.02 -6.23 17.81
N VAL A 415 17.80 -5.22 18.15
CA VAL A 415 18.09 -4.07 17.28
C VAL A 415 19.28 -4.41 16.40
N ASN A 416 19.09 -4.42 15.09
CA ASN A 416 20.11 -4.67 14.08
C ASN A 416 20.69 -3.32 13.63
N ASP A 417 21.86 -2.96 14.14
CA ASP A 417 22.41 -1.61 13.95
C ASP A 417 23.40 -1.58 12.77
N TYR A 418 22.85 -1.59 11.55
CA TYR A 418 23.64 -1.61 10.31
C TYR A 418 24.57 -0.39 10.17
N GLU A 419 24.06 0.81 10.46
CA GLU A 419 24.84 2.05 10.36
C GLU A 419 25.99 2.07 11.36
N TYR A 420 25.74 1.72 12.64
CA TYR A 420 26.80 1.64 13.65
C TYR A 420 27.84 0.56 13.30
N SER A 421 27.40 -0.55 12.69
CA SER A 421 28.30 -1.62 12.25
C SER A 421 29.27 -1.12 11.18
N GLU A 422 28.77 -0.39 10.18
CA GLU A 422 29.58 0.19 9.11
C GLU A 422 30.55 1.25 9.66
N GLN A 423 30.07 2.14 10.53
CA GLN A 423 30.92 3.14 11.16
C GLN A 423 32.00 2.49 12.05
N MET A 424 31.69 1.42 12.78
CA MET A 424 32.66 0.66 13.58
C MET A 424 33.72 -0.01 12.72
N ALA A 425 33.35 -0.51 11.54
CA ALA A 425 34.29 -1.05 10.58
C ALA A 425 35.24 0.05 10.05
N ARG A 426 34.69 1.20 9.62
CA ARG A 426 35.48 2.36 9.15
C ARG A 426 36.41 2.93 10.23
N ALA A 427 35.98 2.93 11.49
CA ALA A 427 36.72 3.48 12.63
C ALA A 427 37.72 2.49 13.27
N GLY A 428 37.97 1.32 12.68
CA GLY A 428 38.94 0.35 13.21
C GLY A 428 38.54 -0.23 14.58
N GLY A 429 37.25 -0.28 14.90
CA GLY A 429 36.72 -0.94 16.10
C GLY A 429 36.60 -0.09 17.36
N ARG A 430 36.81 1.24 17.30
CA ARG A 430 36.57 2.16 18.42
C ARG A 430 35.79 3.41 17.99
N LEU A 431 34.51 3.47 18.36
CA LEU A 431 33.69 4.67 18.27
C LEU A 431 33.55 5.37 19.63
N LYS A 432 33.56 6.70 19.61
CA LYS A 432 33.44 7.57 20.80
C LYS A 432 31.98 7.68 21.30
N TYR A 433 31.01 7.44 20.42
CA TYR A 433 29.58 7.60 20.70
C TYR A 433 28.84 6.26 20.74
N ARG A 434 27.75 6.23 21.51
CA ARG A 434 26.86 5.06 21.63
C ARG A 434 25.92 5.00 20.44
N SER A 435 25.43 3.79 20.10
CA SER A 435 24.37 3.58 19.10
C SER A 435 23.21 4.57 19.28
N PRO A 436 23.00 5.51 18.34
CA PRO A 436 21.87 6.43 18.40
C PRO A 436 20.57 5.67 18.15
N PHE A 437 20.59 4.65 17.29
CA PHE A 437 19.41 3.88 16.91
C PHE A 437 18.81 3.11 18.09
N LYS A 438 19.64 2.41 18.89
CA LYS A 438 19.18 1.74 20.11
C LYS A 438 18.50 2.72 21.09
N LYS A 439 19.04 3.94 21.22
CA LYS A 439 18.47 4.96 22.11
C LYS A 439 17.08 5.40 21.63
N THR A 440 16.92 5.54 20.31
CA THR A 440 15.62 5.86 19.68
C THR A 440 14.60 4.76 19.95
N ILE A 441 14.93 3.49 19.70
CA ILE A 441 14.03 2.35 19.98
C ILE A 441 13.63 2.31 21.46
N ARG A 442 14.58 2.53 22.39
CA ARG A 442 14.27 2.56 23.82
C ARG A 442 13.30 3.69 24.18
N ARG A 443 13.45 4.85 23.54
CA ARG A 443 12.57 6.00 23.73
C ARG A 443 11.17 5.70 23.19
N GLU A 444 11.05 5.23 21.95
CA GLU A 444 9.78 4.83 21.32
C GLU A 444 9.04 3.79 22.18
N MET A 445 9.75 2.77 22.69
CA MET A 445 9.18 1.79 23.62
C MET A 445 8.69 2.42 24.92
N SER A 446 9.43 3.38 25.47
CA SER A 446 9.05 4.07 26.71
C SER A 446 7.84 4.99 26.52
N GLU A 447 7.76 5.68 25.38
CA GLU A 447 6.60 6.48 24.97
C GLU A 447 5.34 5.63 24.80
N GLY A 448 5.50 4.40 24.27
CA GLY A 448 4.44 3.39 24.22
C GLY A 448 4.10 2.74 25.58
N GLY A 449 4.70 3.18 26.68
CA GLY A 449 4.45 2.67 28.04
C GLY A 449 5.17 1.36 28.39
N PHE A 450 6.07 0.86 27.53
CA PHE A 450 6.88 -0.32 27.80
C PHE A 450 8.12 0.05 28.61
N LYS A 451 8.55 -0.87 29.48
CA LYS A 451 9.87 -0.79 30.13
C LYS A 451 10.75 -1.89 29.57
N VAL A 452 11.91 -1.52 29.04
CA VAL A 452 12.89 -2.47 28.48
C VAL A 452 14.16 -2.50 29.32
N THR A 453 14.75 -3.69 29.42
CA THR A 453 16.00 -3.95 30.16
C THR A 453 17.11 -4.34 29.19
N ASP A 454 18.31 -3.83 29.46
CA ASP A 454 19.53 -4.24 28.76
C ASP A 454 20.07 -5.53 29.38
N LEU A 455 20.36 -6.54 28.57
CA LEU A 455 20.89 -7.84 29.04
C LEU A 455 22.40 -7.80 29.29
N LEU A 456 22.86 -6.88 30.16
CA LEU A 456 24.29 -6.68 30.44
C LEU A 456 24.94 -7.98 30.95
N LEU A 457 26.00 -8.44 30.27
CA LEU A 457 26.74 -9.69 30.54
C LEU A 457 25.92 -10.99 30.39
N GLN A 458 24.64 -10.89 30.01
CA GLN A 458 23.72 -12.00 29.77
C GLN A 458 23.47 -12.20 28.26
N GLN A 459 24.45 -11.87 27.42
CA GLN A 459 24.28 -11.93 25.95
C GLN A 459 24.11 -13.36 25.43
N PHE A 460 24.60 -14.38 26.14
CA PHE A 460 24.38 -15.78 25.76
C PHE A 460 22.92 -16.19 25.99
N GLU A 461 22.39 -15.87 27.17
CA GLU A 461 20.99 -16.11 27.52
C GLU A 461 20.07 -15.30 26.58
N GLY A 462 20.41 -14.03 26.37
CA GLY A 462 19.73 -13.14 25.43
C GLY A 462 19.76 -13.67 23.99
N TYR A 463 20.91 -14.17 23.53
CA TYR A 463 21.06 -14.80 22.23
C TYR A 463 20.15 -16.02 22.12
N SER A 464 20.24 -16.97 23.07
CA SER A 464 19.48 -18.22 23.04
C SER A 464 17.97 -17.98 23.07
N SER A 465 17.49 -17.03 23.89
CA SER A 465 16.06 -16.72 23.96
C SER A 465 15.56 -15.89 22.77
N ALA A 466 16.42 -15.09 22.12
CA ALA A 466 16.03 -14.32 20.94
C ALA A 466 16.13 -15.12 19.63
N GLN A 467 16.58 -16.39 19.68
CA GLN A 467 16.53 -17.28 18.52
C GLN A 467 15.10 -17.80 18.29
N LEU A 468 14.88 -18.22 17.05
CA LEU A 468 13.68 -18.92 16.60
C LEU A 468 13.75 -20.37 17.10
N SER A 469 13.29 -20.61 18.34
CA SER A 469 13.29 -21.93 18.99
C SER A 469 12.39 -21.93 20.23
N GLY A 470 11.96 -23.09 20.74
CA GLY A 470 11.12 -23.16 21.94
C GLY A 470 11.85 -22.84 23.26
N TYR A 471 13.17 -22.63 23.22
CA TYR A 471 13.97 -22.41 24.42
C TYR A 471 13.90 -20.95 24.90
N ASP A 472 13.71 -20.76 26.21
CA ASP A 472 13.79 -19.45 26.87
C ASP A 472 14.62 -19.54 28.17
N ALA A 473 15.78 -18.89 28.20
CA ALA A 473 16.62 -18.76 29.39
C ALA A 473 16.00 -17.87 30.50
N PHE A 474 14.99 -17.06 30.18
CA PHE A 474 14.37 -16.09 31.08
C PHE A 474 12.97 -16.51 31.56
N GLN A 475 12.68 -17.80 31.67
CA GLN A 475 11.41 -18.35 32.16
C GLN A 475 10.91 -17.74 33.50
N ARG A 476 11.85 -17.32 34.36
CA ARG A 476 11.54 -16.68 35.65
C ARG A 476 10.94 -15.28 35.52
N TYR A 477 11.15 -14.61 34.38
CA TYR A 477 10.74 -13.22 34.13
C TYR A 477 9.55 -13.12 33.15
N GLN A 478 8.96 -14.24 32.76
CA GLN A 478 7.78 -14.28 31.89
C GLN A 478 6.58 -13.58 32.53
N ARG A 479 5.76 -12.96 31.70
CA ARG A 479 4.54 -12.24 32.10
C ARG A 479 3.30 -13.08 31.81
N GLY A 480 2.43 -13.27 32.79
CA GLY A 480 1.10 -13.86 32.55
C GLY A 480 0.20 -12.87 31.82
N ILE A 481 -0.29 -13.21 30.63
CA ILE A 481 -1.22 -12.40 29.84
C ILE A 481 -2.31 -13.33 29.28
N HIS A 482 -3.59 -12.95 29.35
CA HIS A 482 -4.68 -13.76 28.80
C HIS A 482 -4.73 -13.65 27.27
N SER A 483 -5.25 -14.68 26.59
CA SER A 483 -5.29 -14.81 25.13
C SER A 483 -5.82 -13.56 24.42
N GLY A 484 -6.92 -12.95 24.88
CA GLY A 484 -7.50 -11.74 24.29
C GLY A 484 -6.54 -10.54 24.25
N SER A 485 -5.81 -10.28 25.35
CA SER A 485 -4.80 -9.21 25.41
C SER A 485 -3.56 -9.50 24.57
N VAL A 486 -3.13 -10.77 24.51
CA VAL A 486 -2.03 -11.19 23.63
C VAL A 486 -2.44 -11.04 22.17
N ALA A 487 -3.64 -11.49 21.81
CA ALA A 487 -4.19 -11.38 20.46
C ALA A 487 -4.30 -9.91 20.01
N ALA A 488 -4.66 -9.01 20.93
CA ALA A 488 -4.74 -7.58 20.65
C ALA A 488 -3.40 -6.92 20.34
N ALA A 489 -2.26 -7.61 20.52
CA ALA A 489 -0.98 -7.13 20.03
C ALA A 489 -1.02 -6.89 18.52
N PHE A 490 -1.70 -7.80 17.80
CA PHE A 490 -2.04 -7.75 16.37
C PHE A 490 -1.08 -6.87 15.53
N PRO A 491 0.17 -7.31 15.31
CA PRO A 491 1.20 -6.45 14.72
C PRO A 491 1.09 -6.31 13.20
N TYR A 492 0.15 -7.01 12.57
CA TYR A 492 -0.02 -7.12 11.12
C TYR A 492 -0.52 -5.82 10.45
N VAL A 493 -0.28 -4.65 11.05
CA VAL A 493 -0.75 -3.34 10.59
C VAL A 493 0.36 -2.60 9.85
N TYR A 494 0.65 -3.06 8.63
CA TYR A 494 1.67 -2.47 7.76
C TYR A 494 1.27 -2.67 6.30
N LYS A 495 0.58 -1.71 5.67
CA LYS A 495 0.17 -1.87 4.27
C LYS A 495 0.91 -0.91 3.36
N SER A 496 1.54 -1.46 2.33
CA SER A 496 2.14 -0.74 1.20
C SER A 496 1.27 -0.97 -0.03
N LEU A 497 0.95 0.09 -0.77
CA LEU A 497 0.25 -0.03 -2.06
C LEU A 497 1.23 -0.59 -3.09
N TYR A 498 1.09 -1.88 -3.40
CA TYR A 498 1.97 -2.61 -4.32
C TYR A 498 1.12 -3.53 -5.19
N ASP A 499 0.81 -3.08 -6.40
CA ASP A 499 0.12 -3.89 -7.40
C ASP A 499 1.14 -4.55 -8.35
N GLU A 500 0.94 -5.84 -8.64
CA GLU A 500 1.72 -6.56 -9.64
C GLU A 500 1.58 -5.92 -11.03
N GLY A 501 2.71 -5.75 -11.71
CA GLY A 501 2.78 -5.05 -13.00
C GLY A 501 2.42 -3.56 -12.95
N GLY A 502 2.27 -2.96 -11.77
CA GLY A 502 1.89 -1.57 -11.58
C GLY A 502 2.95 -0.56 -12.01
N ILE A 503 2.51 0.68 -12.23
CA ILE A 503 3.39 1.83 -12.51
C ILE A 503 3.83 2.48 -11.21
N PHE A 504 5.04 3.04 -11.20
CA PHE A 504 5.59 3.69 -10.01
C PHE A 504 4.97 5.09 -9.86
N ILE A 505 4.31 5.33 -8.74
CA ILE A 505 3.61 6.61 -8.49
C ILE A 505 4.42 7.51 -7.55
N GLY A 506 5.15 6.92 -6.61
CA GLY A 506 5.85 7.67 -5.58
C GLY A 506 6.09 6.83 -4.33
N HIS A 507 6.14 7.48 -3.17
CA HIS A 507 6.42 6.83 -1.88
C HIS A 507 5.35 7.09 -0.84
N SER A 508 5.05 6.09 -0.02
CA SER A 508 4.21 6.22 1.17
C SER A 508 5.02 5.79 2.39
N GLY A 509 5.32 6.73 3.29
CA GLY A 509 6.12 6.44 4.49
C GLY A 509 7.52 5.87 4.20
N GLY A 510 8.12 6.24 3.06
CA GLY A 510 9.42 5.72 2.60
C GLY A 510 9.36 4.39 1.85
N VAL A 511 8.17 3.85 1.58
CA VAL A 511 7.95 2.61 0.81
C VAL A 511 7.42 2.98 -0.59
N PRO A 512 7.93 2.39 -1.68
CA PRO A 512 7.49 2.74 -3.02
C PRO A 512 6.07 2.23 -3.26
N VAL A 513 5.32 3.02 -3.99
CA VAL A 513 3.93 2.77 -4.34
C VAL A 513 3.83 2.42 -5.82
N PHE A 514 3.32 1.22 -6.09
CA PHE A 514 3.06 0.74 -7.44
C PHE A 514 1.56 0.52 -7.59
N ILE A 515 0.97 1.14 -8.62
CA ILE A 515 -0.47 1.05 -8.88
C ILE A 515 -0.70 0.52 -10.29
N ASN A 516 -1.53 -0.51 -10.41
CA ASN A 516 -2.00 -1.02 -11.69
C ASN A 516 -3.44 -0.56 -11.92
N PHE A 517 -3.60 0.53 -12.66
CA PHE A 517 -4.92 1.12 -12.99
C PHE A 517 -5.86 0.15 -13.72
N PHE A 518 -5.33 -0.89 -14.35
CA PHE A 518 -6.09 -1.86 -15.14
C PHE A 518 -6.27 -3.20 -14.43
N GLN A 519 -5.88 -3.31 -13.15
CA GLN A 519 -6.18 -4.48 -12.34
C GLN A 519 -7.70 -4.65 -12.19
N ARG A 520 -8.14 -5.92 -12.19
CA ARG A 520 -9.54 -6.32 -12.03
C ARG A 520 -9.63 -7.39 -10.95
N ASP A 521 -10.32 -7.08 -9.87
CA ASP A 521 -10.54 -8.00 -8.74
C ASP A 521 -11.92 -7.76 -8.11
N LYS A 522 -12.19 -8.38 -6.95
CA LYS A 522 -13.49 -8.25 -6.26
C LYS A 522 -13.78 -6.82 -5.79
N GLU A 523 -12.75 -6.02 -5.51
CA GLU A 523 -12.86 -4.64 -5.03
C GLU A 523 -12.62 -3.60 -6.14
N ARG A 524 -11.87 -3.96 -7.19
CA ARG A 524 -11.52 -3.09 -8.32
C ARG A 524 -12.26 -3.48 -9.59
N VAL A 525 -13.33 -2.73 -9.89
CA VAL A 525 -14.29 -3.06 -10.97
C VAL A 525 -14.13 -2.20 -12.22
N ASN A 526 -13.39 -1.09 -12.14
CA ASN A 526 -13.12 -0.20 -13.27
C ASN A 526 -11.75 0.50 -13.13
N SER A 527 -11.35 1.27 -14.14
CA SER A 527 -10.06 2.01 -14.17
C SER A 527 -10.22 3.52 -14.01
N ASN A 528 -11.45 4.02 -13.87
CA ASN A 528 -11.71 5.44 -13.88
C ASN A 528 -11.01 6.10 -12.69
N THR A 529 -10.45 7.27 -12.94
CA THR A 529 -9.64 7.99 -11.97
C THR A 529 -10.13 9.43 -11.84
N VAL A 530 -10.21 9.92 -10.60
CA VAL A 530 -10.49 11.33 -10.32
C VAL A 530 -9.29 11.96 -9.63
N ILE A 531 -8.89 13.15 -10.07
CA ILE A 531 -7.77 13.91 -9.52
C ILE A 531 -8.29 15.27 -9.06
N ILE A 532 -8.18 15.54 -7.75
CA ILE A 532 -8.78 16.71 -7.11
C ILE A 532 -7.73 17.45 -6.29
N GLY A 533 -7.79 18.78 -6.24
CA GLY A 533 -6.89 19.57 -5.40
C GLY A 533 -6.79 21.04 -5.82
N LYS A 534 -6.33 21.90 -4.93
CA LYS A 534 -6.18 23.34 -5.23
C LYS A 534 -5.06 23.63 -6.25
N SER A 535 -5.06 24.82 -6.85
CA SER A 535 -3.96 25.26 -7.72
C SER A 535 -2.60 25.20 -6.99
N GLY A 536 -1.55 24.76 -7.69
CA GLY A 536 -0.20 24.63 -7.13
C GLY A 536 0.04 23.46 -6.17
N SER A 537 -0.96 22.60 -5.92
CA SER A 537 -0.82 21.44 -5.01
C SER A 537 0.03 20.29 -5.56
N GLY A 538 0.25 20.24 -6.89
CA GLY A 538 0.98 19.17 -7.57
C GLY A 538 0.15 18.31 -8.52
N LYS A 539 -1.13 18.63 -8.76
CA LYS A 539 -2.01 17.90 -9.70
C LYS A 539 -1.41 17.69 -11.07
N SER A 540 -1.06 18.76 -11.80
CA SER A 540 -0.54 18.63 -13.18
C SER A 540 0.74 17.80 -13.24
N TYR A 541 1.61 17.90 -12.22
CA TYR A 541 2.83 17.07 -12.13
C TYR A 541 2.48 15.58 -12.02
N ALA A 542 1.54 15.23 -11.13
CA ALA A 542 1.11 13.85 -10.96
C ALA A 542 0.37 13.31 -12.19
N THR A 543 -0.52 14.10 -12.78
CA THR A 543 -1.24 13.75 -14.00
C THR A 543 -0.26 13.48 -15.14
N LYS A 544 0.66 14.41 -15.42
CA LYS A 544 1.65 14.25 -16.50
C LYS A 544 2.54 13.03 -16.27
N SER A 545 2.95 12.77 -15.03
CA SER A 545 3.70 11.55 -14.68
C SER A 545 2.90 10.27 -14.96
N ILE A 546 1.62 10.21 -14.53
CA ILE A 546 0.75 9.05 -14.77
C ILE A 546 0.54 8.84 -16.28
N LEU A 547 0.24 9.91 -17.03
CA LEU A 547 -0.03 9.82 -18.47
C LEU A 547 1.21 9.42 -19.27
N ALA A 548 2.41 9.88 -18.90
CA ALA A 548 3.66 9.49 -19.53
C ALA A 548 3.91 7.98 -19.37
N GLN A 549 3.67 7.48 -18.14
CA GLN A 549 3.80 6.06 -17.84
C GLN A 549 2.75 5.22 -18.58
N LEU A 550 1.49 5.66 -18.63
CA LEU A 550 0.44 4.97 -19.38
C LEU A 550 0.72 4.96 -20.89
N ALA A 551 1.29 6.03 -21.44
CA ALA A 551 1.71 6.08 -22.85
C ALA A 551 2.78 5.01 -23.13
N ALA A 552 3.71 4.78 -22.21
CA ALA A 552 4.69 3.71 -22.30
C ALA A 552 4.08 2.29 -22.24
N GLU A 553 2.84 2.14 -21.73
CA GLU A 553 2.12 0.86 -21.70
C GLU A 553 1.22 0.62 -22.93
N ASN A 554 1.65 1.10 -24.10
CA ASN A 554 0.90 0.97 -25.36
C ASN A 554 -0.55 1.52 -25.28
N SER A 555 -0.80 2.51 -24.40
CA SER A 555 -2.12 3.13 -24.29
C SER A 555 -2.35 4.17 -25.39
N ARG A 556 -3.60 4.28 -25.83
CA ARG A 556 -4.09 5.40 -26.64
C ARG A 556 -4.68 6.47 -25.73
N ILE A 557 -4.08 7.66 -25.69
CA ILE A 557 -4.43 8.73 -24.76
C ILE A 557 -5.00 9.91 -25.54
N PHE A 558 -6.19 10.34 -25.15
CA PHE A 558 -6.83 11.56 -25.61
C PHE A 558 -6.97 12.53 -24.44
N ILE A 559 -6.51 13.77 -24.60
CA ILE A 559 -6.56 14.80 -23.57
C ILE A 559 -7.40 15.96 -24.06
N LEU A 560 -8.40 16.36 -23.28
CA LEU A 560 -9.16 17.59 -23.47
C LEU A 560 -8.52 18.65 -22.57
N ASP A 561 -7.84 19.62 -23.20
CA ASP A 561 -6.97 20.58 -22.53
C ASP A 561 -7.49 22.01 -22.75
N PRO A 562 -8.17 22.62 -21.75
CA PRO A 562 -8.65 23.99 -21.85
C PRO A 562 -7.56 25.05 -21.64
N GLU A 563 -6.43 24.71 -21.03
CA GLU A 563 -5.37 25.67 -20.65
C GLU A 563 -4.08 25.54 -21.46
N ASN A 564 -3.99 24.53 -22.34
CA ASN A 564 -2.83 24.23 -23.18
C ASN A 564 -1.58 23.79 -22.39
N GLU A 565 -1.77 23.01 -21.32
CA GLU A 565 -0.69 22.50 -20.46
C GLU A 565 0.01 21.25 -21.01
N TYR A 566 -0.59 20.50 -21.94
CA TYR A 566 -0.06 19.19 -22.41
C TYR A 566 0.57 19.22 -23.80
N SER A 567 0.49 20.34 -24.52
CA SER A 567 1.04 20.45 -25.88
C SER A 567 2.51 20.09 -26.00
N ARG A 568 3.31 20.44 -24.98
CA ARG A 568 4.72 20.08 -24.95
C ARG A 568 4.91 18.58 -24.79
N MET A 569 4.24 17.99 -23.82
CA MET A 569 4.30 16.55 -23.55
C MET A 569 3.87 15.74 -24.78
N ALA A 570 2.86 16.23 -25.51
CA ALA A 570 2.46 15.63 -26.78
C ALA A 570 3.60 15.66 -27.81
N LYS A 571 4.33 16.76 -27.95
CA LYS A 571 5.48 16.85 -28.87
C LYS A 571 6.59 15.88 -28.49
N GLU A 572 6.96 15.80 -27.21
CA GLU A 572 8.02 14.91 -26.74
C GLU A 572 7.65 13.42 -26.91
N LEU A 573 6.37 13.06 -26.77
CA LEU A 573 5.86 11.70 -27.00
C LEU A 573 5.53 11.42 -28.48
N ASN A 574 5.95 12.30 -29.40
CA ASN A 574 5.64 12.24 -30.83
C ASN A 574 4.13 12.10 -31.14
N GLY A 575 3.32 12.75 -30.30
CA GLY A 575 1.87 12.85 -30.39
C GLY A 575 1.42 14.05 -31.22
N LYS A 576 0.10 14.22 -31.28
CA LYS A 576 -0.56 15.25 -32.09
C LYS A 576 -1.32 16.24 -31.21
N VAL A 577 -1.08 17.52 -31.44
CA VAL A 577 -1.89 18.60 -30.86
C VAL A 577 -2.88 19.07 -31.93
N ILE A 578 -4.15 19.12 -31.58
CA ILE A 578 -5.24 19.57 -32.43
C ILE A 578 -5.85 20.79 -31.77
N ASP A 579 -5.64 21.96 -32.38
CA ASP A 579 -6.29 23.19 -31.98
C ASP A 579 -7.74 23.17 -32.46
N VAL A 580 -8.66 23.00 -31.51
CA VAL A 580 -10.08 22.83 -31.79
C VAL A 580 -10.74 24.16 -32.18
N GLY A 581 -10.13 25.30 -31.83
CA GLY A 581 -10.62 26.63 -32.16
C GLY A 581 -10.02 27.24 -33.43
N SER A 582 -8.89 26.71 -33.95
CA SER A 582 -8.36 27.12 -35.26
C SER A 582 -8.57 26.07 -36.35
N ALA A 583 -9.30 26.46 -37.38
CA ALA A 583 -9.59 25.64 -38.57
C ALA A 583 -8.37 25.22 -39.41
N LYS A 584 -7.14 25.46 -38.93
CA LYS A 584 -5.90 25.22 -39.68
C LYS A 584 -5.49 23.75 -39.67
N GLN A 585 -5.81 23.00 -38.61
CA GLN A 585 -5.48 21.58 -38.48
C GLN A 585 -6.62 20.86 -37.74
N GLY A 586 -7.28 19.88 -38.38
CA GLY A 586 -8.28 19.04 -37.71
C GLY A 586 -9.72 19.57 -37.74
N ARG A 587 -10.18 20.08 -38.88
CA ARG A 587 -11.60 20.42 -39.13
C ARG A 587 -12.50 19.20 -38.84
N LEU A 588 -13.52 19.40 -38.02
CA LEU A 588 -14.59 18.44 -37.75
C LEU A 588 -15.79 18.80 -38.62
N ASN A 589 -16.30 17.82 -39.39
CA ASN A 589 -17.52 17.98 -40.18
C ASN A 589 -18.71 17.40 -39.40
N PRO A 590 -19.72 18.20 -38.99
CA PRO A 590 -20.92 17.71 -38.32
C PRO A 590 -21.71 16.69 -39.12
N PHE A 591 -21.66 16.77 -40.46
CA PHE A 591 -22.38 15.87 -41.36
C PHE A 591 -21.64 14.55 -41.62
N HIS A 592 -20.45 14.38 -41.07
CA HIS A 592 -19.76 13.10 -41.15
C HIS A 592 -20.46 12.12 -40.19
N ILE A 593 -21.06 11.06 -40.76
CA ILE A 593 -21.72 10.03 -39.96
C ILE A 593 -20.68 9.29 -39.14
N ILE A 594 -20.80 9.40 -37.82
CA ILE A 594 -19.96 8.69 -36.87
C ILE A 594 -20.80 7.60 -36.22
N THR A 595 -20.45 6.34 -36.45
CA THR A 595 -21.07 5.18 -35.79
C THR A 595 -21.04 5.37 -34.28
N GLY A 596 -22.22 5.44 -33.67
CA GLY A 596 -22.37 5.65 -32.23
C GLY A 596 -22.24 4.36 -31.43
N LEU A 597 -22.05 4.50 -30.13
CA LEU A 597 -22.22 3.41 -29.17
C LEU A 597 -23.73 3.17 -28.99
N SER A 598 -24.26 1.98 -29.31
CA SER A 598 -25.63 1.62 -28.94
C SER A 598 -25.67 1.10 -27.49
N ASP A 599 -26.74 1.46 -26.76
CA ASP A 599 -26.89 1.18 -25.33
C ASP A 599 -27.44 -0.23 -25.03
N ASP A 600 -27.90 -0.97 -26.05
CA ASP A 600 -28.60 -2.24 -25.86
C ASP A 600 -27.67 -3.45 -25.91
N GLU A 601 -27.62 -4.22 -24.81
CA GLU A 601 -26.91 -5.51 -24.73
C GLU A 601 -27.44 -6.55 -25.73
N LYS A 602 -28.64 -6.34 -26.27
CA LYS A 602 -29.24 -7.18 -27.32
C LYS A 602 -28.62 -6.95 -28.70
N ASP A 603 -28.05 -5.77 -28.96
CA ASP A 603 -27.40 -5.46 -30.24
C ASP A 603 -26.04 -6.15 -30.43
N ALA A 604 -25.47 -6.69 -29.36
CA ALA A 604 -24.25 -7.50 -29.44
C ALA A 604 -24.50 -8.89 -30.06
N GLU A 605 -25.74 -9.40 -30.00
CA GLU A 605 -26.16 -10.66 -30.65
C GLU A 605 -26.78 -10.45 -32.04
N LEU A 606 -27.39 -9.28 -32.30
CA LEU A 606 -27.87 -8.88 -33.62
C LEU A 606 -26.69 -8.39 -34.46
N GLY A 607 -26.04 -9.31 -35.18
CA GLY A 607 -24.78 -9.09 -35.89
C GLY A 607 -24.62 -7.78 -36.69
N GLU A 608 -23.38 -7.50 -37.07
CA GLU A 608 -22.80 -6.28 -37.68
C GLU A 608 -23.69 -5.41 -38.61
N LYS A 609 -24.72 -5.96 -39.25
CA LYS A 609 -25.69 -5.23 -40.08
C LYS A 609 -26.73 -4.43 -39.30
N ALA A 610 -27.20 -4.91 -38.14
CA ALA A 610 -28.23 -4.20 -37.35
C ALA A 610 -27.67 -2.94 -36.65
N ALA A 611 -26.44 -3.02 -36.14
CA ALA A 611 -25.71 -1.89 -35.57
C ALA A 611 -25.40 -0.79 -36.62
N LYS A 612 -25.19 -1.18 -37.89
CA LYS A 612 -24.97 -0.26 -39.02
C LYS A 612 -26.25 0.49 -39.42
N MET A 613 -27.40 -0.18 -39.47
CA MET A 613 -28.71 0.47 -39.73
C MET A 613 -29.09 1.52 -38.68
N ASN A 614 -28.80 1.26 -37.39
CA ASN A 614 -29.09 2.23 -36.32
C ASN A 614 -28.18 3.48 -36.35
N SER A 615 -27.03 3.42 -37.02
CA SER A 615 -26.02 4.48 -36.98
C SER A 615 -26.45 5.77 -37.71
N PHE A 616 -27.16 5.67 -38.84
CA PHE A 616 -27.66 6.85 -39.56
C PHE A 616 -28.79 7.55 -38.78
N THR A 617 -29.72 6.78 -38.21
CA THR A 617 -30.82 7.33 -37.42
C THR A 617 -30.31 8.03 -36.15
N THR A 618 -29.36 7.42 -35.42
CA THR A 618 -28.71 8.06 -34.27
C THR A 618 -27.92 9.32 -34.67
N HIS A 619 -27.34 9.35 -35.88
CA HIS A 619 -26.65 10.54 -36.39
C HIS A 619 -27.61 11.69 -36.70
N LEU A 620 -28.80 11.40 -37.25
CA LEU A 620 -29.83 12.42 -37.46
C LEU A 620 -30.32 13.03 -36.13
N GLN A 621 -30.49 12.20 -35.09
CA GLN A 621 -30.82 12.69 -33.73
C GLN A 621 -29.72 13.61 -33.18
N PHE A 622 -28.45 13.22 -33.37
CA PHE A 622 -27.31 14.06 -33.02
C PHE A 622 -27.30 15.40 -33.77
N LEU A 623 -27.59 15.40 -35.07
CA LEU A 623 -27.67 16.62 -35.88
C LEU A 623 -28.80 17.54 -35.39
N GLU A 624 -29.94 17.00 -34.97
CA GLU A 624 -31.02 17.79 -34.38
C GLU A 624 -30.57 18.50 -33.09
N GLU A 625 -29.86 17.79 -32.20
CA GLU A 625 -29.26 18.38 -30.99
C GLU A 625 -28.21 19.44 -31.33
N PHE A 626 -27.37 19.16 -32.33
CA PHE A 626 -26.37 20.09 -32.83
C PHE A 626 -27.02 21.37 -33.40
N TYR A 627 -28.11 21.24 -34.17
CA TYR A 627 -28.87 22.39 -34.68
C TYR A 627 -29.50 23.22 -33.56
N LYS A 628 -30.10 22.57 -32.56
CA LYS A 628 -30.62 23.23 -31.36
C LYS A 628 -29.54 24.02 -30.62
N GLN A 629 -28.31 23.50 -30.61
CA GLN A 629 -27.18 24.17 -29.99
C GLN A 629 -26.73 25.40 -30.79
N ILE A 630 -26.51 25.28 -32.11
CA ILE A 630 -25.94 26.37 -32.92
C ILE A 630 -26.97 27.46 -33.29
N LEU A 631 -28.27 27.13 -33.25
CA LEU A 631 -29.38 28.02 -33.63
C LEU A 631 -30.28 28.34 -32.42
N PRO A 632 -29.82 29.16 -31.46
CA PRO A 632 -30.63 29.52 -30.30
C PRO A 632 -31.88 30.29 -30.73
N GLY A 633 -33.06 29.79 -30.37
CA GLY A 633 -34.35 30.42 -30.66
C GLY A 633 -34.95 30.10 -32.04
N ILE A 634 -34.47 29.05 -32.72
CA ILE A 634 -35.16 28.52 -33.91
C ILE A 634 -36.59 28.06 -33.56
N SER A 635 -37.56 28.33 -34.44
CA SER A 635 -38.93 27.85 -34.23
C SER A 635 -39.02 26.33 -34.45
N PRO A 636 -39.93 25.61 -33.76
CA PRO A 636 -40.12 24.19 -33.97
C PRO A 636 -40.40 23.84 -35.44
N ASP A 637 -41.23 24.64 -36.10
CA ASP A 637 -41.54 24.47 -37.52
C ASP A 637 -40.29 24.62 -38.40
N ALA A 638 -39.46 25.65 -38.18
CA ALA A 638 -38.25 25.85 -38.97
C ALA A 638 -37.20 24.75 -38.74
N LEU A 639 -37.10 24.23 -37.51
CA LEU A 639 -36.22 23.10 -37.20
C LEU A 639 -36.68 21.81 -37.92
N GLU A 640 -37.98 21.56 -37.97
CA GLU A 640 -38.53 20.40 -38.69
C GLU A 640 -38.30 20.51 -40.21
N TYR A 641 -38.43 21.71 -40.79
CA TYR A 641 -38.02 21.95 -42.17
C TYR A 641 -36.53 21.67 -42.39
N LEU A 642 -35.67 22.09 -41.46
CA LEU A 642 -34.23 21.87 -41.53
C LEU A 642 -33.88 20.37 -41.46
N ASN A 643 -34.52 19.60 -40.59
CA ASN A 643 -34.35 18.14 -40.50
C ASN A 643 -34.75 17.45 -41.81
N ASN A 644 -35.91 17.81 -42.38
CA ASN A 644 -36.38 17.25 -43.66
C ASN A 644 -35.47 17.61 -44.85
N ILE A 645 -34.88 18.81 -44.86
CA ILE A 645 -33.90 19.20 -45.88
C ILE A 645 -32.59 18.42 -45.70
N THR A 646 -32.17 18.21 -44.44
CA THR A 646 -30.97 17.44 -44.10
C THR A 646 -31.08 16.00 -44.61
N ILE A 647 -32.22 15.34 -44.43
CA ILE A 647 -32.46 13.98 -44.97
C ILE A 647 -32.32 13.97 -46.50
N ARG A 648 -33.01 14.87 -47.21
CA ARG A 648 -32.93 14.97 -48.67
C ARG A 648 -31.53 15.27 -49.18
N MET A 649 -30.73 16.02 -48.41
CA MET A 649 -29.33 16.30 -48.72
C MET A 649 -28.46 15.04 -48.65
N TYR A 650 -28.68 14.16 -47.66
CA TYR A 650 -27.99 12.85 -47.60
C TYR A 650 -28.45 11.91 -48.72
N GLU A 651 -29.75 11.87 -49.04
CA GLU A 651 -30.30 11.07 -50.14
C GLU A 651 -29.65 11.43 -51.50
N GLU A 652 -29.42 12.72 -51.77
CA GLU A 652 -28.74 13.17 -53.00
C GLU A 652 -27.28 12.73 -53.09
N LYS A 653 -26.63 12.49 -51.95
CA LYS A 653 -25.27 11.94 -51.89
C LYS A 653 -25.26 10.41 -51.87
N GLY A 654 -26.42 9.75 -51.99
CA GLY A 654 -26.56 8.29 -51.95
C GLY A 654 -26.37 7.68 -50.55
N ILE A 655 -26.58 8.48 -49.51
CA ILE A 655 -26.46 8.05 -48.11
C ILE A 655 -27.88 7.92 -47.53
N ASP A 656 -28.32 6.70 -47.31
CA ASP A 656 -29.61 6.36 -46.70
C ASP A 656 -29.43 5.36 -45.53
N ASN A 657 -30.53 4.82 -45.00
CA ASN A 657 -30.49 3.85 -43.89
C ASN A 657 -29.79 2.53 -44.24
N ASP A 658 -29.65 2.19 -45.53
CA ASP A 658 -29.07 0.94 -46.02
C ASP A 658 -27.62 1.13 -46.56
N ALA A 659 -27.10 2.36 -46.55
CA ALA A 659 -25.78 2.69 -47.06
C ALA A 659 -24.64 2.01 -46.27
N ASP A 660 -23.67 1.43 -46.99
CA ASP A 660 -22.46 0.88 -46.38
C ASP A 660 -21.46 2.00 -46.04
N LEU A 661 -21.55 2.47 -44.79
CA LEU A 661 -20.70 3.53 -44.25
C LEU A 661 -19.21 3.19 -44.25
N SER A 662 -18.81 1.93 -44.44
CA SER A 662 -17.39 1.51 -44.39
C SER A 662 -16.60 1.88 -45.66
N VAL A 663 -17.29 2.14 -46.77
CA VAL A 663 -16.69 2.43 -48.08
C VAL A 663 -16.58 3.94 -48.33
N LEU A 664 -17.29 4.76 -47.56
CA LEU A 664 -17.34 6.21 -47.72
C LEU A 664 -16.06 6.89 -47.22
N LEU A 665 -15.55 7.84 -48.00
CA LEU A 665 -14.46 8.71 -47.63
C LEU A 665 -14.99 10.00 -46.97
N PRO A 666 -14.17 10.72 -46.19
CA PRO A 666 -14.55 12.02 -45.61
C PRO A 666 -15.01 13.09 -46.61
N GLU A 667 -14.76 12.86 -47.91
CA GLU A 667 -15.10 13.71 -49.05
C GLU A 667 -16.49 13.44 -49.60
N ASP A 668 -17.05 12.27 -49.32
CA ASP A 668 -18.37 11.84 -49.80
C ASP A 668 -19.50 12.39 -48.91
N TYR A 669 -19.17 12.87 -47.70
CA TYR A 669 -20.13 13.43 -46.76
C TYR A 669 -20.53 14.87 -47.12
N PRO A 670 -21.80 15.27 -46.86
CA PRO A 670 -22.27 16.63 -47.08
C PRO A 670 -21.53 17.69 -46.26
N THR A 671 -21.69 18.95 -46.65
CA THR A 671 -21.12 20.12 -45.98
C THR A 671 -22.19 21.21 -45.76
N PHE A 672 -21.82 22.28 -45.04
CA PHE A 672 -22.73 23.43 -44.86
C PHE A 672 -23.03 24.16 -46.17
N ASP A 673 -22.14 24.10 -47.16
CA ASP A 673 -22.40 24.63 -48.50
C ASP A 673 -23.48 23.81 -49.22
N ASP A 674 -23.41 22.47 -49.17
CA ASP A 674 -24.45 21.61 -49.76
C ASP A 674 -25.82 21.88 -49.10
N LEU A 675 -25.85 22.06 -47.78
CA LEU A 675 -27.07 22.40 -47.05
C LEU A 675 -27.60 23.79 -47.44
N TYR A 676 -26.72 24.78 -47.56
CA TYR A 676 -27.11 26.14 -47.95
C TYR A 676 -27.70 26.18 -49.36
N ASP A 677 -27.03 25.54 -50.32
CA ASP A 677 -27.47 25.46 -51.72
C ASP A 677 -28.83 24.77 -51.83
N LYS A 678 -29.05 23.71 -51.04
CA LYS A 678 -30.33 23.00 -50.99
C LYS A 678 -31.46 23.89 -50.48
N ILE A 679 -31.23 24.62 -49.38
CA ILE A 679 -32.22 25.55 -48.82
C ILE A 679 -32.49 26.70 -49.80
N LEU A 680 -31.46 27.19 -50.49
CA LEU A 680 -31.61 28.25 -51.49
C LEU A 680 -32.46 27.79 -52.68
N ASN A 681 -32.23 26.58 -53.17
CA ASN A 681 -33.03 25.98 -54.23
C ASN A 681 -34.51 25.82 -53.81
N ASP A 682 -34.75 25.23 -52.64
CA ASP A 682 -36.11 25.09 -52.08
C ASP A 682 -36.79 26.45 -51.87
N PHE A 683 -36.04 27.48 -51.46
CA PHE A 683 -36.55 28.85 -51.32
C PHE A 683 -36.96 29.49 -52.65
N GLN A 684 -36.24 29.19 -53.74
CA GLN A 684 -36.56 29.68 -55.09
C GLN A 684 -37.77 28.96 -55.70
N LEU A 685 -37.92 27.66 -55.44
CA LEU A 685 -39.00 26.83 -55.98
C LEU A 685 -40.32 26.97 -55.19
N THR A 686 -40.27 27.44 -53.95
CA THR A 686 -41.45 27.52 -53.07
C THR A 686 -42.26 28.81 -53.30
N SER A 687 -43.53 28.65 -53.65
CA SER A 687 -44.49 29.75 -53.84
C SER A 687 -45.27 30.14 -52.57
N GLY A 688 -45.32 29.25 -51.57
CA GLY A 688 -46.11 29.46 -50.34
C GLY A 688 -45.43 30.41 -49.35
N GLU A 689 -46.14 31.46 -48.92
CA GLU A 689 -45.60 32.56 -48.11
C GLU A 689 -45.06 32.13 -46.73
N TYR A 690 -45.76 31.18 -46.08
CA TYR A 690 -45.35 30.63 -44.78
C TYR A 690 -44.07 29.79 -44.87
N SER A 691 -44.01 28.82 -45.79
CA SER A 691 -42.82 27.99 -46.02
C SER A 691 -41.62 28.83 -46.49
N LYS A 692 -41.88 29.83 -47.34
CA LYS A 692 -40.87 30.77 -47.81
C LYS A 692 -40.29 31.63 -46.68
N ASN A 693 -41.11 32.02 -45.70
CA ASN A 693 -40.62 32.73 -44.52
C ASN A 693 -39.73 31.85 -43.63
N ASN A 694 -40.10 30.59 -43.40
CA ASN A 694 -39.27 29.64 -42.65
C ASN A 694 -37.92 29.37 -43.35
N LEU A 695 -37.94 29.14 -44.67
CA LEU A 695 -36.72 28.95 -45.48
C LEU A 695 -35.84 30.21 -45.47
N ARG A 696 -36.43 31.41 -45.49
CA ARG A 696 -35.68 32.68 -45.34
C ARG A 696 -34.97 32.78 -43.99
N ILE A 697 -35.64 32.37 -42.91
CA ILE A 697 -35.06 32.32 -41.57
C ILE A 697 -33.87 31.35 -41.55
N LEU A 698 -34.03 30.15 -42.13
CA LEU A 698 -32.97 29.15 -42.23
C LEU A 698 -31.77 29.64 -43.06
N LEU A 699 -31.98 30.29 -44.21
CA LEU A 699 -30.92 30.89 -45.02
C LEU A 699 -30.08 31.89 -44.23
N ASN A 700 -30.73 32.77 -43.46
CA ASN A 700 -30.03 33.75 -42.63
C ASN A 700 -29.21 33.09 -41.53
N TYR A 701 -29.71 32.01 -40.93
CA TYR A 701 -29.00 31.28 -39.90
C TYR A 701 -27.80 30.50 -40.45
N ILE A 702 -27.99 29.77 -41.55
CA ILE A 702 -26.98 28.87 -42.13
C ILE A 702 -25.92 29.62 -42.91
N SER A 703 -26.23 30.80 -43.47
CA SER A 703 -25.24 31.67 -44.14
C SER A 703 -24.03 32.03 -43.27
N LYS A 704 -24.15 31.96 -41.93
CA LYS A 704 -23.05 32.18 -40.99
C LYS A 704 -21.98 31.07 -41.07
N PHE A 705 -22.40 29.85 -41.42
CA PHE A 705 -21.59 28.65 -41.50
C PHE A 705 -21.23 28.27 -42.95
N ALA A 706 -22.00 28.72 -43.95
CA ALA A 706 -21.68 28.54 -45.36
C ALA A 706 -20.52 29.46 -45.81
N SER A 707 -19.97 29.19 -47.01
CA SER A 707 -18.82 29.90 -47.57
C SER A 707 -19.02 31.43 -47.60
N GLY A 708 -18.06 32.17 -47.05
CA GLY A 708 -18.15 33.62 -46.85
C GLY A 708 -18.75 34.06 -45.50
N GLY A 709 -19.30 33.12 -44.72
CA GLY A 709 -19.76 33.34 -43.35
C GLY A 709 -18.62 33.41 -42.34
N ARG A 710 -18.86 34.12 -41.22
CA ARG A 710 -17.88 34.35 -40.15
C ARG A 710 -17.41 33.06 -39.44
N ASP A 711 -18.23 32.01 -39.42
CA ASP A 711 -17.99 30.76 -38.72
C ASP A 711 -17.69 29.59 -39.70
N SER A 712 -17.62 29.88 -41.00
CA SER A 712 -17.43 28.88 -42.08
C SER A 712 -16.16 28.05 -41.94
N THR A 713 -15.09 28.66 -41.46
CA THR A 713 -13.80 27.98 -41.32
C THR A 713 -13.86 26.77 -40.37
N LEU A 714 -14.74 26.79 -39.36
CA LEU A 714 -14.81 25.77 -38.30
C LEU A 714 -15.36 24.43 -38.80
N TRP A 715 -16.47 24.44 -39.54
CA TRP A 715 -17.22 23.22 -39.89
C TRP A 715 -17.42 23.01 -41.39
N ASN A 716 -17.25 24.05 -42.22
CA ASN A 716 -17.58 23.95 -43.63
C ASN A 716 -16.43 23.32 -44.42
N GLY A 717 -16.52 22.01 -44.67
CA GLY A 717 -15.61 21.25 -45.52
C GLY A 717 -15.35 19.85 -44.98
N LYS A 718 -14.51 19.10 -45.69
CA LYS A 718 -14.20 17.71 -45.33
C LYS A 718 -13.57 17.59 -43.94
N ALA A 719 -13.92 16.51 -43.24
CA ALA A 719 -13.27 16.17 -41.98
C ALA A 719 -11.77 15.91 -42.24
N SER A 720 -10.90 16.68 -41.60
CA SER A 720 -9.43 16.58 -41.78
C SER A 720 -8.72 16.05 -40.54
N ILE A 721 -9.47 15.71 -39.49
CA ILE A 721 -8.93 15.06 -38.32
C ILE A 721 -8.46 13.64 -38.66
N SER A 722 -7.16 13.41 -38.51
CA SER A 722 -6.55 12.09 -38.58
C SER A 722 -5.68 11.90 -37.35
N THR A 723 -5.83 10.79 -36.65
CA THR A 723 -5.07 10.48 -35.43
C THR A 723 -4.46 9.10 -35.58
N LYS A 724 -3.36 9.04 -36.32
CA LYS A 724 -2.54 7.81 -36.36
C LYS A 724 -1.77 7.65 -35.06
N GLU A 725 -1.42 8.78 -34.45
CA GLU A 725 -0.67 8.91 -33.23
C GLU A 725 -1.51 8.44 -32.04
N ASN A 726 -0.82 7.87 -31.05
CA ASN A 726 -1.48 7.29 -29.89
C ASN A 726 -1.60 8.27 -28.72
N PHE A 727 -1.03 9.48 -28.84
CA PHE A 727 -1.13 10.54 -27.84
C PHE A 727 -1.66 11.80 -28.53
N VAL A 728 -2.89 12.20 -28.21
CA VAL A 728 -3.59 13.29 -28.88
C VAL A 728 -4.10 14.29 -27.85
N VAL A 729 -3.76 15.56 -28.04
CA VAL A 729 -4.23 16.68 -27.20
C VAL A 729 -5.17 17.55 -28.00
N PHE A 730 -6.39 17.73 -27.51
CA PHE A 730 -7.38 18.68 -27.99
C PHE A 730 -7.24 19.98 -27.21
N ASP A 731 -6.68 21.01 -27.85
CA ASP A 731 -6.50 22.34 -27.27
C ASP A 731 -7.79 23.16 -27.46
N PHE A 732 -8.43 23.52 -26.34
CA PHE A 732 -9.65 24.33 -26.29
C PHE A 732 -9.39 25.79 -25.87
N GLN A 733 -8.14 26.19 -25.62
CA GLN A 733 -7.80 27.52 -25.11
C GLN A 733 -8.29 28.63 -26.04
N SER A 734 -8.03 28.48 -27.34
CA SER A 734 -8.45 29.43 -28.39
C SER A 734 -9.97 29.58 -28.47
N LEU A 735 -10.70 28.48 -28.26
CA LEU A 735 -12.14 28.39 -28.35
C LEU A 735 -12.84 29.00 -27.12
N LEU A 736 -12.32 28.74 -25.92
CA LEU A 736 -12.83 29.31 -24.67
C LEU A 736 -12.53 30.81 -24.56
N ALA A 737 -11.38 31.27 -25.10
CA ALA A 737 -11.02 32.69 -25.13
C ALA A 737 -11.98 33.54 -25.97
N ASN A 738 -12.60 32.97 -27.02
CA ASN A 738 -13.49 33.67 -27.94
C ASN A 738 -14.87 34.05 -27.34
N LYS A 739 -15.17 33.69 -26.09
CA LYS A 739 -16.41 34.01 -25.33
C LYS A 739 -17.74 33.67 -26.03
N ASN A 740 -17.72 32.88 -27.09
CA ASN A 740 -18.92 32.44 -27.80
C ASN A 740 -19.32 31.04 -27.33
N ASN A 741 -19.97 30.97 -26.15
CA ASN A 741 -20.34 29.72 -25.50
C ASN A 741 -21.17 28.78 -26.41
N THR A 742 -21.95 29.34 -27.34
CA THR A 742 -22.76 28.55 -28.28
C THR A 742 -21.90 27.72 -29.22
N ILE A 743 -20.88 28.33 -29.85
CA ILE A 743 -19.95 27.64 -30.76
C ILE A 743 -19.04 26.71 -29.97
N ALA A 744 -18.59 27.15 -28.79
CA ALA A 744 -17.76 26.34 -27.91
C ALA A 744 -18.43 25.01 -27.54
N ASN A 745 -19.69 25.05 -27.13
CA ASN A 745 -20.46 23.87 -26.78
C ASN A 745 -20.72 22.97 -28.00
N ALA A 746 -21.07 23.55 -29.15
CA ALA A 746 -21.29 22.78 -30.37
C ALA A 746 -20.02 22.06 -30.85
N GLN A 747 -18.88 22.72 -30.78
CA GLN A 747 -17.59 22.13 -31.12
C GLN A 747 -17.19 21.04 -30.11
N MET A 748 -17.49 21.24 -28.83
CA MET A 748 -17.33 20.20 -27.81
C MET A 748 -18.14 18.96 -28.19
N LEU A 749 -19.42 19.08 -28.55
CA LEU A 749 -20.25 17.95 -28.98
C LEU A 749 -19.61 17.13 -30.11
N LEU A 750 -19.02 17.81 -31.09
CA LEU A 750 -18.34 17.15 -32.20
C LEU A 750 -17.09 16.39 -31.74
N VAL A 751 -16.28 16.98 -30.87
CA VAL A 751 -15.10 16.30 -30.31
C VAL A 751 -15.52 15.08 -29.48
N LEU A 752 -16.54 15.21 -28.64
CA LEU A 752 -17.06 14.13 -27.79
C LEU A 752 -17.61 12.97 -28.65
N LYS A 753 -18.41 13.28 -29.67
CA LYS A 753 -18.91 12.29 -30.63
C LYS A 753 -17.78 11.60 -31.39
N TRP A 754 -16.74 12.35 -31.75
CA TRP A 754 -15.56 11.80 -32.38
C TRP A 754 -14.76 10.87 -31.45
N LEU A 755 -14.63 11.23 -30.16
CA LEU A 755 -13.98 10.38 -29.16
C LEU A 755 -14.72 9.05 -29.00
N ASP A 756 -16.06 9.05 -28.98
CA ASP A 756 -16.85 7.81 -28.94
C ASP A 756 -16.49 6.86 -30.09
N ASN A 757 -16.27 7.40 -31.29
CA ASN A 757 -15.83 6.61 -32.44
C ASN A 757 -14.46 5.96 -32.21
N GLU A 758 -13.51 6.72 -31.68
CA GLU A 758 -12.17 6.21 -31.44
C GLU A 758 -12.14 5.13 -30.36
N ILE A 759 -13.06 5.19 -29.39
CA ILE A 759 -13.27 4.09 -28.42
C ILE A 759 -13.74 2.81 -29.13
N ILE A 760 -14.72 2.92 -30.04
CA ILE A 760 -15.23 1.78 -30.82
C ILE A 760 -14.13 1.19 -31.69
N LYS A 761 -13.39 2.03 -32.42
CA LYS A 761 -12.27 1.58 -33.26
C LYS A 761 -11.20 0.84 -32.45
N ASN A 762 -10.91 1.30 -31.23
CA ASN A 762 -9.96 0.62 -30.35
C ASN A 762 -10.47 -0.76 -29.89
N ARG A 763 -11.78 -0.90 -29.63
CA ARG A 763 -12.41 -2.20 -29.34
C ARG A 763 -12.30 -3.15 -30.53
N ASP A 764 -12.70 -2.71 -31.71
CA ASP A 764 -12.67 -3.54 -32.92
C ASP A 764 -11.25 -3.98 -33.26
N TYR A 765 -10.28 -3.09 -33.02
CA TYR A 765 -8.87 -3.39 -33.10
C TYR A 765 -8.45 -4.52 -32.13
N ASN A 766 -8.79 -4.40 -30.84
CA ASN A 766 -8.46 -5.42 -29.83
C ASN A 766 -9.07 -6.79 -30.18
N ILE A 767 -10.30 -6.80 -30.71
CA ILE A 767 -10.96 -8.03 -31.17
C ILE A 767 -10.23 -8.63 -32.38
N ARG A 768 -9.90 -7.80 -33.39
CA ARG A 768 -9.31 -8.27 -34.65
C ARG A 768 -7.89 -8.82 -34.50
N TYR A 769 -7.08 -8.19 -33.66
CA TYR A 769 -5.67 -8.52 -33.51
C TYR A 769 -5.36 -9.27 -32.21
N HIS A 770 -6.37 -9.67 -31.44
CA HIS A 770 -6.22 -10.29 -30.11
C HIS A 770 -5.30 -9.47 -29.18
N ALA A 771 -5.33 -8.15 -29.32
CA ALA A 771 -4.51 -7.23 -28.56
C ALA A 771 -5.26 -6.69 -27.34
N SER A 772 -4.52 -6.23 -26.33
CA SER A 772 -5.06 -5.64 -25.10
C SER A 772 -4.77 -4.13 -25.02
N ARG A 773 -4.95 -3.41 -26.12
CA ARG A 773 -4.64 -1.98 -26.20
C ARG A 773 -5.61 -1.16 -25.36
N LYS A 774 -5.05 -0.38 -24.43
CA LYS A 774 -5.81 0.45 -23.48
C LYS A 774 -6.20 1.79 -24.12
N ILE A 775 -7.34 2.34 -23.74
CA ILE A 775 -7.77 3.70 -24.14
C ILE A 775 -7.97 4.58 -22.90
N VAL A 776 -7.38 5.76 -22.91
CA VAL A 776 -7.41 6.72 -21.80
C VAL A 776 -7.97 8.04 -22.30
N ILE A 777 -9.04 8.52 -21.67
CA ILE A 777 -9.64 9.82 -21.97
C ILE A 777 -9.47 10.71 -20.75
N VAL A 778 -8.72 11.79 -20.91
CA VAL A 778 -8.37 12.74 -19.86
C VAL A 778 -9.15 14.01 -20.10
N ILE A 779 -9.87 14.46 -19.08
CA ILE A 779 -10.64 15.69 -19.10
C ILE A 779 -10.01 16.59 -18.04
N ASP A 780 -9.17 17.52 -18.49
CA ASP A 780 -8.54 18.48 -17.59
C ASP A 780 -9.45 19.68 -17.36
N GLU A 781 -9.36 20.25 -16.16
CA GLU A 781 -10.27 21.26 -15.63
C GLU A 781 -11.74 21.02 -16.00
N ALA A 782 -12.24 19.84 -15.65
CA ALA A 782 -13.58 19.39 -15.99
C ALA A 782 -14.69 20.37 -15.57
N HIS A 783 -14.45 21.19 -14.55
CA HIS A 783 -15.36 22.26 -14.12
C HIS A 783 -15.62 23.33 -15.20
N VAL A 784 -14.65 23.58 -16.10
CA VAL A 784 -14.79 24.53 -17.22
C VAL A 784 -15.84 24.08 -18.23
N PHE A 785 -16.07 22.77 -18.33
CA PHE A 785 -17.04 22.17 -19.24
C PHE A 785 -18.44 22.02 -18.62
N ILE A 786 -18.62 22.34 -17.34
CA ILE A 786 -19.90 22.23 -16.64
C ILE A 786 -20.64 23.58 -16.73
N ASP A 787 -21.51 23.73 -17.74
CA ASP A 787 -22.44 24.86 -17.85
C ASP A 787 -23.86 24.43 -17.45
N GLN A 788 -24.52 25.23 -16.60
CA GLN A 788 -25.91 25.02 -16.20
C GLN A 788 -26.90 25.12 -17.36
N LYS A 789 -26.57 25.89 -18.41
CA LYS A 789 -27.46 26.10 -19.56
C LYS A 789 -27.44 24.94 -20.54
N TYR A 790 -26.38 24.14 -20.55
CA TYR A 790 -26.17 23.02 -21.49
C TYR A 790 -25.35 21.89 -20.83
N PRO A 791 -26.00 20.89 -20.22
CA PRO A 791 -25.32 19.85 -19.43
C PRO A 791 -24.63 18.77 -20.29
N ILE A 792 -24.44 18.99 -21.59
CA ILE A 792 -24.15 17.89 -22.52
C ILE A 792 -22.76 17.28 -22.28
N ALA A 793 -21.76 18.11 -21.95
CA ALA A 793 -20.44 17.60 -21.57
C ALA A 793 -20.48 16.78 -20.28
N LEU A 794 -21.32 17.17 -19.30
CA LEU A 794 -21.52 16.41 -18.07
C LEU A 794 -22.23 15.07 -18.33
N ASP A 795 -23.24 15.07 -19.19
CA ASP A 795 -23.94 13.84 -19.60
C ASP A 795 -23.01 12.87 -20.33
N PHE A 796 -22.18 13.38 -21.23
CA PHE A 796 -21.13 12.58 -21.85
C PHE A 796 -20.17 12.00 -20.82
N MET A 797 -19.64 12.81 -19.89
CA MET A 797 -18.73 12.33 -18.84
C MET A 797 -19.36 11.23 -18.00
N PHE A 798 -20.63 11.39 -17.64
CA PHE A 798 -21.38 10.40 -16.87
C PHE A 798 -21.60 9.08 -17.65
N GLN A 799 -21.95 9.18 -18.92
CA GLN A 799 -22.15 7.99 -19.77
C GLN A 799 -20.82 7.29 -20.08
N LEU A 800 -19.75 8.05 -20.30
CA LEU A 800 -18.40 7.53 -20.51
C LEU A 800 -17.93 6.76 -19.27
N ALA A 801 -18.09 7.32 -18.08
CA ALA A 801 -17.66 6.69 -16.83
C ALA A 801 -18.26 5.30 -16.65
N LYS A 802 -19.53 5.11 -17.03
CA LYS A 802 -20.22 3.81 -16.92
C LYS A 802 -19.82 2.79 -17.99
N ARG A 803 -19.50 3.26 -19.20
CA ARG A 803 -19.35 2.41 -20.39
C ARG A 803 -17.90 2.10 -20.72
N ILE A 804 -16.96 3.02 -20.46
CA ILE A 804 -15.55 2.92 -20.88
C ILE A 804 -14.85 1.67 -20.35
N ARG A 805 -15.28 1.15 -19.19
CA ARG A 805 -14.80 -0.12 -18.62
C ARG A 805 -15.00 -1.34 -19.53
N LYS A 806 -16.06 -1.34 -20.37
CA LYS A 806 -16.35 -2.43 -21.34
C LYS A 806 -15.30 -2.49 -22.46
N TYR A 807 -14.56 -1.41 -22.67
CA TYR A 807 -13.59 -1.25 -23.76
C TYR A 807 -12.13 -1.26 -23.27
N ASN A 808 -11.89 -1.81 -22.09
CA ASN A 808 -10.60 -1.76 -21.40
C ASN A 808 -10.03 -0.33 -21.33
N GLY A 809 -10.92 0.64 -21.07
CA GLY A 809 -10.58 2.05 -21.04
C GLY A 809 -10.71 2.69 -19.66
N MET A 810 -10.17 3.90 -19.59
CA MET A 810 -10.01 4.68 -18.37
C MET A 810 -10.40 6.13 -18.64
N GLN A 811 -11.35 6.64 -17.85
CA GLN A 811 -11.64 8.08 -17.82
C GLN A 811 -10.86 8.72 -16.68
N VAL A 812 -10.17 9.82 -16.95
CA VAL A 812 -9.47 10.63 -15.95
C VAL A 812 -10.13 11.99 -15.88
N VAL A 813 -10.76 12.31 -14.74
CA VAL A 813 -11.40 13.60 -14.49
C VAL A 813 -10.53 14.40 -13.54
N ILE A 814 -10.12 15.60 -13.96
CA ILE A 814 -9.26 16.48 -13.16
C ILE A 814 -10.03 17.75 -12.87
N THR A 815 -10.03 18.19 -11.61
CA THR A 815 -10.71 19.44 -11.22
C THR A 815 -10.04 20.15 -10.05
N GLN A 816 -10.00 21.48 -10.14
CA GLN A 816 -9.62 22.37 -9.04
C GLN A 816 -10.76 22.73 -8.11
N ASN A 817 -11.96 22.96 -8.67
CA ASN A 817 -13.09 23.50 -7.95
C ASN A 817 -14.17 22.44 -7.74
N ILE A 818 -14.29 21.98 -6.49
CA ILE A 818 -15.28 20.97 -6.11
C ILE A 818 -16.70 21.56 -6.05
N LYS A 819 -16.83 22.87 -5.79
CA LYS A 819 -18.13 23.53 -5.61
C LYS A 819 -18.99 23.49 -6.87
N ASP A 820 -18.36 23.61 -8.03
CA ASP A 820 -19.05 23.59 -9.32
C ASP A 820 -19.68 22.21 -9.60
N PHE A 821 -19.13 21.15 -8.99
CA PHE A 821 -19.68 19.79 -9.06
C PHE A 821 -20.85 19.58 -8.10
N VAL A 822 -20.97 20.37 -7.02
CA VAL A 822 -21.98 20.24 -5.96
C VAL A 822 -23.10 21.29 -6.09
N GLY A 823 -23.04 22.16 -7.11
CA GLY A 823 -23.92 23.33 -7.27
C GLY A 823 -25.42 23.06 -7.16
N THR A 824 -26.07 22.60 -8.24
CA THR A 824 -27.51 22.27 -8.24
C THR A 824 -27.73 20.79 -7.94
N GLU A 825 -28.91 20.41 -7.45
CA GLU A 825 -29.22 19.02 -7.06
C GLU A 825 -29.04 18.03 -8.24
N GLU A 826 -29.38 18.44 -9.46
CA GLU A 826 -29.20 17.59 -10.65
C GLU A 826 -27.73 17.44 -11.05
N LEU A 827 -26.95 18.53 -11.02
CA LEU A 827 -25.51 18.51 -11.26
C LEU A 827 -24.81 17.66 -10.20
N ALA A 828 -25.15 17.87 -8.92
CA ALA A 828 -24.61 17.11 -7.80
C ALA A 828 -24.87 15.61 -7.96
N ARG A 829 -26.07 15.21 -8.41
CA ARG A 829 -26.37 13.80 -8.67
C ARG A 829 -25.47 13.18 -9.76
N LYS A 830 -25.31 13.86 -10.90
CA LYS A 830 -24.49 13.36 -12.02
C LYS A 830 -23.00 13.36 -11.67
N SER A 831 -22.51 14.45 -11.06
CA SER A 831 -21.15 14.61 -10.56
C SER A 831 -20.78 13.55 -9.52
N THR A 832 -21.64 13.33 -8.52
CA THR A 832 -21.44 12.28 -7.49
C THR A 832 -21.38 10.90 -8.14
N ALA A 833 -22.20 10.66 -9.16
CA ALA A 833 -22.18 9.38 -9.85
C ALA A 833 -20.91 9.15 -10.70
N ILE A 834 -20.30 10.21 -11.26
CA ILE A 834 -18.98 10.11 -11.93
C ILE A 834 -17.90 9.73 -10.91
N ILE A 835 -17.92 10.34 -9.73
CA ILE A 835 -16.97 10.03 -8.65
C ILE A 835 -17.19 8.62 -8.12
N ASN A 836 -18.44 8.21 -7.89
CA ASN A 836 -18.76 6.84 -7.48
C ASN A 836 -18.39 5.79 -8.54
N ALA A 837 -18.40 6.19 -9.82
CA ALA A 837 -17.94 5.36 -10.92
C ALA A 837 -16.41 5.40 -11.10
N SER A 838 -15.69 6.21 -10.32
CA SER A 838 -14.23 6.27 -10.29
C SER A 838 -13.68 5.30 -9.25
N GLN A 839 -12.82 4.38 -9.69
CA GLN A 839 -12.16 3.43 -8.81
C GLN A 839 -11.00 4.08 -8.03
N TYR A 840 -10.24 4.93 -8.72
CA TYR A 840 -9.05 5.55 -8.16
C TYR A 840 -9.31 7.03 -7.90
N SER A 841 -8.91 7.52 -6.73
CA SER A 841 -8.99 8.94 -6.39
C SER A 841 -7.65 9.44 -5.89
N PHE A 842 -7.15 10.53 -6.49
CA PHE A 842 -5.96 11.24 -6.05
C PHE A 842 -6.39 12.61 -5.52
N ILE A 843 -6.39 12.75 -4.20
CA ILE A 843 -6.87 13.95 -3.53
C ILE A 843 -5.65 14.70 -2.97
N PHE A 844 -5.24 15.76 -3.66
CA PHE A 844 -4.18 16.64 -3.21
C PHE A 844 -4.71 17.63 -2.17
N ALA A 845 -3.80 18.43 -1.59
CA ALA A 845 -4.15 19.47 -0.63
C ALA A 845 -5.33 20.35 -1.10
N LEU A 846 -6.34 20.46 -0.25
CA LEU A 846 -7.55 21.25 -0.47
C LEU A 846 -7.63 22.42 0.52
N ALA A 847 -8.45 23.42 0.22
CA ALA A 847 -8.77 24.45 1.20
C ALA A 847 -9.78 23.89 2.22
N PRO A 848 -9.75 24.32 3.50
CA PRO A 848 -10.69 23.83 4.52
C PRO A 848 -12.16 23.97 4.13
N ASN A 849 -12.52 25.01 3.36
CA ASN A 849 -13.89 25.22 2.88
C ASN A 849 -14.34 24.17 1.87
N ASP A 850 -13.42 23.63 1.06
CA ASP A 850 -13.74 22.66 0.00
C ASP A 850 -13.81 21.22 0.56
N MET A 851 -13.30 21.00 1.78
CA MET A 851 -13.36 19.70 2.45
C MET A 851 -14.78 19.27 2.77
N GLN A 852 -15.67 20.21 3.14
CA GLN A 852 -17.07 19.89 3.40
C GLN A 852 -17.77 19.37 2.15
N ASP A 853 -17.44 19.94 0.99
CA ASP A 853 -18.00 19.53 -0.30
C ASP A 853 -17.42 18.19 -0.75
N LEU A 854 -16.12 17.94 -0.50
CA LEU A 854 -15.51 16.63 -0.70
C LEU A 854 -16.18 15.54 0.15
N VAL A 855 -16.42 15.81 1.43
CA VAL A 855 -17.09 14.85 2.34
C VAL A 855 -18.49 14.50 1.83
N LYS A 856 -19.25 15.48 1.34
CA LYS A 856 -20.57 15.24 0.71
C LYS A 856 -20.46 14.37 -0.54
N LEU A 857 -19.47 14.63 -1.41
CA LEU A 857 -19.28 13.83 -2.62
C LEU A 857 -18.93 12.37 -2.32
N TYR A 858 -18.19 12.12 -1.24
CA TYR A 858 -17.78 10.76 -0.83
C TYR A 858 -18.71 10.11 0.20
N GLU A 859 -19.83 10.74 0.57
CA GLU A 859 -20.77 10.23 1.58
C GLU A 859 -21.24 8.80 1.25
N ASN A 860 -21.53 8.55 -0.03
CA ASN A 860 -21.95 7.24 -0.54
C ASN A 860 -20.79 6.37 -1.08
N ALA A 861 -19.58 6.92 -1.19
CA ALA A 861 -18.37 6.25 -1.72
C ALA A 861 -17.39 5.84 -0.61
N GLY A 862 -17.93 5.48 0.56
CA GLY A 862 -17.16 4.97 1.69
C GLY A 862 -16.72 6.01 2.71
N ALA A 863 -17.19 7.26 2.61
CA ALA A 863 -16.99 8.39 3.52
C ALA A 863 -15.52 8.73 3.86
N ILE A 864 -15.23 10.02 4.07
CA ILE A 864 -13.90 10.48 4.49
C ILE A 864 -13.93 10.77 6.00
N ASN A 865 -13.12 10.05 6.77
CA ASN A 865 -13.08 10.20 8.23
C ASN A 865 -12.29 11.46 8.66
N GLU A 866 -12.42 11.87 9.93
CA GLU A 866 -11.77 13.10 10.43
C GLU A 866 -10.24 13.07 10.31
N SER A 867 -9.60 11.93 10.55
CA SER A 867 -8.14 11.78 10.41
C SER A 867 -7.68 11.93 8.95
N GLU A 868 -8.44 11.39 8.00
CA GLU A 868 -8.18 11.52 6.57
C GLU A 868 -8.37 12.97 6.12
N GLN A 869 -9.36 13.68 6.67
CA GLN A 869 -9.56 15.11 6.40
C GLN A 869 -8.36 15.93 6.89
N GLU A 870 -7.85 15.66 8.10
CA GLU A 870 -6.66 16.32 8.62
C GLU A 870 -5.42 16.05 7.75
N ASP A 871 -5.25 14.82 7.27
CA ASP A 871 -4.15 14.44 6.37
C ASP A 871 -4.23 15.20 5.03
N ILE A 872 -5.42 15.31 4.44
CA ILE A 872 -5.64 16.02 3.16
C ILE A 872 -5.39 17.53 3.33
N VAL A 873 -5.86 18.14 4.41
CA VAL A 873 -5.71 19.59 4.64
C VAL A 873 -4.25 19.96 4.91
N ASN A 874 -3.53 19.13 5.66
CA ASN A 874 -2.13 19.37 6.04
C ASN A 874 -1.12 18.80 5.03
N ALA A 875 -1.59 18.22 3.92
CA ALA A 875 -0.74 17.68 2.87
C ALA A 875 0.19 18.77 2.28
N GLY A 876 1.49 18.46 2.23
CA GLY A 876 2.48 19.27 1.53
C GLY A 876 2.29 19.23 0.00
N ARG A 877 2.97 20.13 -0.72
CA ARG A 877 2.98 20.12 -2.19
C ARG A 877 3.51 18.78 -2.71
N GLY A 878 2.83 18.19 -3.69
CA GLY A 878 3.18 16.89 -4.27
C GLY A 878 2.73 15.68 -3.45
N LYS A 879 2.03 15.88 -2.32
CA LYS A 879 1.41 14.78 -1.56
C LYS A 879 -0.07 14.66 -1.93
N ALA A 880 -0.50 13.43 -2.20
CA ALA A 880 -1.89 13.09 -2.47
C ALA A 880 -2.37 11.99 -1.52
N PHE A 881 -3.59 12.14 -1.02
CA PHE A 881 -4.33 11.04 -0.42
C PHE A 881 -4.94 10.20 -1.54
N VAL A 882 -4.47 8.96 -1.66
CA VAL A 882 -4.83 8.03 -2.74
C VAL A 882 -5.81 7.00 -2.21
N ILE A 883 -6.96 6.90 -2.87
CA ILE A 883 -7.98 5.87 -2.63
C ILE A 883 -7.94 4.94 -3.83
N THR A 884 -7.70 3.65 -3.61
CA THR A 884 -7.76 2.63 -4.67
C THR A 884 -8.93 1.67 -4.46
N THR A 885 -9.30 1.41 -3.20
CA THR A 885 -10.53 0.72 -2.79
C THR A 885 -11.03 1.32 -1.48
N PRO A 886 -12.27 1.02 -1.02
CA PRO A 886 -12.73 1.43 0.30
C PRO A 886 -11.84 0.94 1.45
N THR A 887 -11.05 -0.12 1.24
CA THR A 887 -10.14 -0.69 2.23
C THR A 887 -8.67 -0.30 2.01
N GLU A 888 -8.35 0.33 0.87
CA GLU A 888 -7.01 0.70 0.46
C GLU A 888 -6.91 2.20 0.20
N ARG A 889 -6.50 2.91 1.25
CA ARG A 889 -6.32 4.37 1.27
C ARG A 889 -4.98 4.71 1.89
N SER A 890 -4.20 5.59 1.25
CA SER A 890 -2.89 5.97 1.78
C SER A 890 -2.44 7.35 1.29
N ASN A 891 -1.61 8.01 2.10
CA ASN A 891 -0.88 9.21 1.68
C ASN A 891 0.32 8.80 0.83
N VAL A 892 0.40 9.35 -0.37
CA VAL A 892 1.48 9.11 -1.34
C VAL A 892 2.15 10.42 -1.69
N GLU A 893 3.46 10.48 -1.50
CA GLU A 893 4.34 11.52 -2.00
C GLU A 893 4.66 11.20 -3.46
N ILE A 894 4.07 11.96 -4.38
CA ILE A 894 4.20 11.72 -5.81
C ILE A 894 5.62 12.02 -6.26
N GLN A 895 6.22 11.08 -6.99
CA GLN A 895 7.56 11.21 -7.53
C GLN A 895 7.60 10.59 -8.93
N ALA A 896 7.96 11.40 -9.92
CA ALA A 896 8.26 10.90 -11.26
C ALA A 896 9.70 10.37 -11.33
N GLY A 897 9.95 9.45 -12.26
CA GLY A 897 11.33 9.10 -12.63
C GLY A 897 11.99 10.25 -13.39
N ASN A 898 13.32 10.39 -13.28
CA ASN A 898 14.06 11.51 -13.87
C ASN A 898 13.77 11.69 -15.36
N GLY A 899 13.80 10.63 -16.17
CA GLY A 899 13.51 10.70 -17.61
C GLY A 899 12.07 11.10 -17.94
N ILE A 900 11.10 10.80 -17.06
CA ILE A 900 9.71 11.21 -17.22
C ILE A 900 9.54 12.70 -16.91
N GLU A 901 10.23 13.19 -15.88
CA GLU A 901 10.18 14.59 -15.49
C GLU A 901 10.70 15.52 -16.62
N GLU A 902 11.73 15.09 -17.35
CA GLU A 902 12.28 15.83 -18.50
C GLU A 902 11.25 16.08 -19.61
N LEU A 903 10.28 15.18 -19.80
CA LEU A 903 9.23 15.30 -20.83
C LEU A 903 8.31 16.50 -20.63
N PHE A 904 8.26 17.09 -19.42
CA PHE A 904 7.34 18.18 -19.12
C PHE A 904 7.90 19.32 -18.27
N THR A 905 9.18 19.30 -17.87
CA THR A 905 9.77 20.34 -17.00
C THR A 905 10.77 21.31 -17.64
N MET A 906 11.50 20.95 -18.71
CA MET A 906 12.65 21.77 -19.18
C MET A 906 12.37 23.05 -19.96
#